data_AF-A0A6N2R0X2-F1
#
_entry.id   AF-A0A6N2R0X2-F1
#
_cell.length_a   1.000
_cell.length_b   1.000
_cell.length_c   1.000
_cell.angle_alpha   90.00
_cell.angle_beta   90.00
_cell.angle_gamma   90.00
#
_symmetry.space_group_name_H-M   'P 1'
#
loop_
_entity.id
_entity.type
_entity.pdbx_description
1 polymer ?
#
loop_
_entity_poly.entity_id
_entity_poly.type
_entity_poly.pdbx_seq_one_letter_code
_entity_poly.pdbx_strand_id
1 'polypeptide(L)'
;MYFRCQILINGISYEATDDLKNWDDFELAYKRSNYDGVLRSFSTKFELVNRSYSLLKEEFEQHYLSAKAAIAFYLRNNSWNWDKVFQCALDFSTYSDDGYVISINAIDNTLAAIINAKKSIQYEYLVADLETRNLKYDRIDMINSVNWYVTGENVEGSADVKNQFAGATYNAIPLYYSEEEIFRNTKVKYSDIPGGDVQVRSGFIQAIEPVEVTLNINMSFITDTQESDNTRIVLFKNGVIFNDMKWYNNGSDLTNIDENIKVKLSLIGSSNIGDNLSLGIYSNKDIYNVTFKECKIKCSWSEKALPVGIDVISPQTILSKLLDSMTENTIEHEGVIDVTLPSSGGIDSIKFNRLLERTYIMAAESCRGLPKAKIYTSYKKFCEWMEADFGYVPVINENTVTLRHRDKLFSSTVVKDLGTGINDYEFSVNDSLIYSSVKVGYDKQDYDSINGRDEFHFTNEFSTGLKIADNTLSLISPYRADAYGIEFLVQKRGEDTTDSDSDNDVFFVDCVEDTSTGTLELNRPYSESQLSGLLSPDTIFNLNYSPRFMLEANKAYIGACTNMLKFTSSDGNSDVSIDGVKETDDFSIPERLFTVSEVEVETGDISAPDDLLGLVSLNNKGRIITGYIKQIKSYIGKAKSSSYTLIVKDIKSNQDGGTFV
;
A
#
# COMPACT_ATOMS: atom_id res chain seq x y z
N MET A 1 -3.87 -53.13 -14.81
CA MET A 1 -3.99 -52.13 -13.72
C MET A 1 -2.96 -51.03 -13.95
N TYR A 2 -3.41 -49.78 -14.06
CA TYR A 2 -2.54 -48.59 -14.26
C TYR A 2 -2.31 -47.80 -12.96
N PHE A 3 -2.89 -48.28 -11.86
CA PHE A 3 -2.95 -47.64 -10.56
C PHE A 3 -2.61 -48.67 -9.49
N ARG A 4 -1.92 -48.22 -8.44
CA ARG A 4 -1.54 -49.03 -7.29
C ARG A 4 -1.57 -48.17 -6.03
N CYS A 5 -2.13 -48.70 -4.95
CA CYS A 5 -2.22 -48.09 -3.63
C CYS A 5 -1.53 -48.97 -2.59
N GLN A 6 -0.80 -48.35 -1.67
CA GLN A 6 -0.12 -49.04 -0.59
C GLN A 6 -0.30 -48.30 0.74
N ILE A 7 -0.44 -49.06 1.83
CA ILE A 7 -0.36 -48.55 3.20
C ILE A 7 1.05 -48.80 3.73
N LEU A 8 1.61 -47.80 4.40
CA LEU A 8 2.94 -47.80 4.99
C LEU A 8 2.79 -47.71 6.51
N ILE A 9 3.19 -48.76 7.23
CA ILE A 9 3.19 -48.81 8.70
C ILE A 9 4.59 -49.22 9.14
N ASN A 10 5.24 -48.42 9.99
CA ASN A 10 6.58 -48.69 10.52
C ASN A 10 7.64 -49.03 9.44
N GLY A 11 7.58 -48.36 8.29
CA GLY A 11 8.50 -48.57 7.16
C GLY A 11 8.21 -49.82 6.32
N ILE A 12 7.18 -50.59 6.65
CA ILE A 12 6.71 -51.74 5.87
C ILE A 12 5.57 -51.31 4.94
N SER A 13 5.62 -51.77 3.70
CA SER A 13 4.61 -51.48 2.67
C SER A 13 3.65 -52.65 2.48
N TYR A 14 2.36 -52.37 2.56
CA TYR A 14 1.25 -53.30 2.39
C TYR A 14 0.44 -52.92 1.16
N GLU A 15 0.12 -53.88 0.30
CA GLU A 15 -0.75 -53.65 -0.87
C GLU A 15 -2.17 -53.36 -0.42
N ALA A 16 -2.74 -52.25 -0.89
CA ALA A 16 -4.06 -51.75 -0.48
C ALA A 16 -4.97 -51.39 -1.67
N THR A 17 -4.54 -51.68 -2.91
CA THR A 17 -5.28 -51.28 -4.12
C THR A 17 -6.72 -51.79 -4.16
N ASP A 18 -6.94 -53.07 -3.84
CA ASP A 18 -8.29 -53.67 -3.85
C ASP A 18 -9.08 -53.38 -2.56
N ASP A 19 -8.42 -52.81 -1.55
CA ASP A 19 -9.00 -52.52 -0.24
C ASP A 19 -9.44 -51.05 -0.10
N LEU A 20 -9.10 -50.20 -1.07
CA LEU A 20 -9.54 -48.80 -1.10
C LEU A 20 -10.94 -48.72 -1.68
N LYS A 21 -11.94 -48.61 -0.81
CA LYS A 21 -13.36 -48.62 -1.17
C LYS A 21 -13.75 -47.40 -2.02
N ASN A 22 -13.25 -46.21 -1.65
CA ASN A 22 -13.55 -44.95 -2.32
C ASN A 22 -12.49 -44.58 -3.39
N TRP A 23 -11.83 -45.57 -4.00
CA TRP A 23 -10.79 -45.30 -5.00
C TRP A 23 -11.33 -44.59 -6.26
N ASP A 24 -12.61 -44.81 -6.60
CA ASP A 24 -13.30 -44.13 -7.69
C ASP A 24 -13.50 -42.62 -7.40
N ASP A 25 -13.48 -42.21 -6.13
CA ASP A 25 -13.61 -40.81 -5.67
C ASP A 25 -12.24 -40.10 -5.52
N PHE A 26 -11.15 -40.76 -5.93
CA PHE A 26 -9.81 -40.20 -5.85
C PHE A 26 -9.57 -39.20 -6.99
N GLU A 27 -9.61 -37.91 -6.64
CA GLU A 27 -9.38 -36.79 -7.53
C GLU A 27 -7.94 -36.30 -7.39
N LEU A 28 -7.22 -36.23 -8.52
CA LEU A 28 -6.01 -35.42 -8.61
C LEU A 28 -6.40 -34.08 -9.21
N ALA A 29 -6.23 -33.00 -8.46
CA ALA A 29 -6.58 -31.67 -8.94
C ALA A 29 -5.38 -30.73 -8.98
N TYR A 30 -5.32 -29.93 -10.04
CA TYR A 30 -4.50 -28.73 -10.11
C TYR A 30 -5.46 -27.56 -10.08
N LYS A 31 -5.32 -26.64 -9.11
CA LYS A 31 -6.24 -25.53 -8.94
C LYS A 31 -5.49 -24.22 -8.73
N ARG A 32 -5.95 -23.20 -9.43
CA ARG A 32 -5.59 -21.80 -9.22
C ARG A 32 -6.61 -21.18 -8.27
N SER A 33 -6.20 -20.93 -7.03
CA SER A 33 -7.02 -20.17 -6.07
C SER A 33 -6.80 -18.68 -6.33
N ASN A 34 -7.85 -17.86 -6.32
CA ASN A 34 -7.78 -16.39 -6.45
C ASN A 34 -6.94 -15.85 -7.63
N TYR A 35 -6.81 -16.58 -8.73
CA TYR A 35 -5.99 -16.18 -9.89
C TYR A 35 -4.47 -16.13 -9.63
N ASP A 36 -4.01 -16.74 -8.52
CA ASP A 36 -2.61 -16.84 -8.11
C ASP A 36 -1.86 -17.98 -8.85
N GLY A 37 -0.87 -18.60 -8.20
CA GLY A 37 -0.20 -19.81 -8.71
C GLY A 37 -1.11 -21.05 -8.69
N VAL A 38 -0.73 -22.08 -9.47
CA VAL A 38 -1.45 -23.35 -9.52
C VAL A 38 -0.93 -24.27 -8.41
N LEU A 39 -1.83 -24.70 -7.52
CA LEU A 39 -1.57 -25.65 -6.45
C LEU A 39 -2.08 -27.04 -6.82
N ARG A 40 -1.32 -28.08 -6.47
CA ARG A 40 -1.77 -29.47 -6.58
C ARG A 40 -2.52 -29.85 -5.30
N SER A 41 -3.72 -30.40 -5.43
CA SER A 41 -4.55 -30.91 -4.36
C SER A 41 -5.03 -32.34 -4.65
N PHE A 42 -5.34 -33.09 -3.60
CA PHE A 42 -5.76 -34.49 -3.69
C PHE A 42 -6.91 -34.76 -2.72
N SER A 43 -7.70 -35.80 -2.98
CA SER A 43 -8.67 -36.31 -2.01
C SER A 43 -7.99 -36.67 -0.68
N THR A 44 -8.45 -36.09 0.42
CA THR A 44 -7.84 -36.25 1.75
C THR A 44 -8.51 -37.31 2.62
N LYS A 45 -9.65 -37.88 2.22
CA LYS A 45 -10.36 -38.93 2.97
C LYS A 45 -10.20 -40.30 2.30
N PHE A 46 -9.84 -41.32 3.08
CA PHE A 46 -9.72 -42.70 2.62
C PHE A 46 -10.70 -43.62 3.35
N GLU A 47 -11.39 -44.47 2.59
CA GLU A 47 -12.25 -45.54 3.10
C GLU A 47 -11.61 -46.89 2.80
N LEU A 48 -11.17 -47.60 3.84
CA LEU A 48 -10.42 -48.83 3.72
C LEU A 48 -11.22 -50.02 4.27
N VAL A 49 -11.18 -51.13 3.53
CA VAL A 49 -11.91 -52.37 3.82
C VAL A 49 -10.94 -53.56 3.89
N ASN A 50 -11.47 -54.75 4.18
CA ASN A 50 -10.76 -56.03 4.11
C ASN A 50 -9.45 -56.04 4.92
N ARG A 51 -8.30 -56.30 4.27
CA ARG A 51 -7.01 -56.45 4.96
C ARG A 51 -6.49 -55.12 5.48
N SER A 52 -6.66 -54.06 4.69
CA SER A 52 -6.27 -52.70 5.08
C SER A 52 -7.08 -52.18 6.26
N TYR A 53 -8.35 -52.56 6.35
CA TYR A 53 -9.18 -52.33 7.56
C TYR A 53 -8.52 -52.96 8.80
N SER A 54 -8.20 -54.26 8.74
CA SER A 54 -7.58 -54.94 9.88
C SER A 54 -6.23 -54.33 10.28
N LEU A 55 -5.40 -53.94 9.29
CA LEU A 55 -4.08 -53.35 9.54
C LEU A 55 -4.17 -52.02 10.29
N LEU A 56 -5.02 -51.10 9.82
CA LEU A 56 -5.17 -49.79 10.47
C LEU A 56 -5.88 -49.88 11.82
N LYS A 57 -6.83 -50.81 11.96
CA LYS A 57 -7.49 -51.09 13.24
C LYS A 57 -6.48 -51.57 14.28
N GLU A 58 -5.64 -52.54 13.91
CA GLU A 58 -4.61 -53.07 14.80
C GLU A 58 -3.60 -51.99 15.21
N GLU A 59 -3.14 -51.18 14.25
CA GLU A 59 -2.23 -50.06 14.53
C GLU A 59 -2.86 -49.03 15.50
N PHE A 60 -4.13 -48.69 15.31
CA PHE A 60 -4.85 -47.79 16.21
C PHE A 60 -5.12 -48.40 17.59
N GLU A 61 -5.48 -49.69 17.68
CA GLU A 61 -5.71 -50.36 18.97
C GLU A 61 -4.42 -50.52 19.78
N GLN A 62 -3.27 -50.73 19.13
CA GLN A 62 -1.98 -50.88 19.78
C GLN A 62 -1.37 -49.54 20.24
N HIS A 63 -1.56 -48.47 19.46
CA HIS A 63 -0.84 -47.21 19.66
C HIS A 63 -1.75 -45.99 19.88
N TYR A 64 -3.07 -46.14 19.73
CA TYR A 64 -4.06 -45.08 19.88
C TYR A 64 -3.69 -43.83 19.06
N LEU A 65 -3.83 -42.63 19.63
CA LEU A 65 -3.44 -41.37 18.95
C LEU A 65 -1.94 -41.25 18.64
N SER A 66 -1.09 -42.18 19.09
CA SER A 66 0.32 -42.26 18.70
C SER A 66 0.59 -43.18 17.50
N ALA A 67 -0.46 -43.81 16.95
CA ALA A 67 -0.40 -44.64 15.75
C ALA A 67 0.19 -43.89 14.55
N LYS A 68 0.97 -44.60 13.72
CA LYS A 68 1.62 -44.00 12.55
C LYS A 68 1.47 -44.86 11.32
N ALA A 69 0.73 -44.33 10.36
CA ALA A 69 0.54 -44.92 9.05
C ALA A 69 0.62 -43.85 7.96
N ALA A 70 0.94 -44.25 6.75
CA ALA A 70 0.87 -43.43 5.56
C ALA A 70 0.23 -44.23 4.42
N ILE A 71 -0.28 -43.52 3.42
CA ILE A 71 -0.80 -44.12 2.19
C ILE A 71 -0.01 -43.57 1.00
N ALA A 72 0.30 -44.43 0.03
CA ALA A 72 1.06 -44.06 -1.16
C ALA A 72 0.40 -44.61 -2.42
N PHE A 73 0.36 -43.77 -3.46
CA PHE A 73 -0.25 -44.08 -4.74
C PHE A 73 0.80 -44.05 -5.84
N TYR A 74 0.65 -44.97 -6.80
CA TYR A 74 1.55 -45.13 -7.92
C TYR A 74 0.77 -45.25 -9.22
N LEU A 75 1.30 -44.60 -10.27
CA LEU A 75 0.84 -44.78 -11.63
C LEU A 75 1.86 -45.56 -12.44
N ARG A 76 1.37 -46.31 -13.42
CA ARG A 76 2.24 -47.06 -14.32
C ARG A 76 2.69 -46.17 -15.48
N ASN A 77 3.99 -46.03 -15.67
CA ASN A 77 4.56 -45.24 -16.77
C ASN A 77 4.74 -46.07 -18.06
N ASN A 78 5.16 -45.39 -19.13
CA ASN A 78 5.37 -46.00 -20.45
C ASN A 78 6.48 -47.06 -20.47
N SER A 79 7.38 -47.05 -19.47
CA SER A 79 8.41 -48.07 -19.27
C SER A 79 7.95 -49.23 -18.39
N TRP A 80 6.64 -49.33 -18.11
CA TRP A 80 6.01 -50.34 -17.28
C TRP A 80 6.42 -50.33 -15.79
N ASN A 81 7.09 -49.27 -15.33
CA ASN A 81 7.47 -49.04 -13.94
C ASN A 81 6.35 -48.32 -13.18
N TRP A 82 6.39 -48.44 -11.84
CA TRP A 82 5.47 -47.75 -10.94
C TRP A 82 6.12 -46.46 -10.42
N ASP A 83 5.60 -45.32 -10.88
CA ASP A 83 6.02 -44.00 -10.40
C ASP A 83 5.11 -43.58 -9.25
N LYS A 84 5.69 -43.24 -8.10
CA LYS A 84 4.93 -42.73 -6.96
C LYS A 84 4.40 -41.35 -7.31
N VAL A 85 3.08 -41.21 -7.31
CA VAL A 85 2.42 -39.95 -7.67
C VAL A 85 1.92 -39.16 -6.46
N PHE A 86 1.72 -39.83 -5.33
CA PHE A 86 1.23 -39.22 -4.09
C PHE A 86 1.61 -40.08 -2.87
N GLN A 87 1.92 -39.44 -1.75
CA GLN A 87 2.05 -40.09 -0.45
C GLN A 87 1.69 -39.10 0.65
N CYS A 88 0.90 -39.52 1.64
CA CYS A 88 0.59 -38.73 2.82
C CYS A 88 0.52 -39.59 4.08
N ALA A 89 0.78 -39.00 5.24
CA ALA A 89 0.54 -39.67 6.52
C ALA A 89 -0.97 -39.68 6.83
N LEU A 90 -1.44 -40.63 7.63
CA LEU A 90 -2.84 -40.75 8.03
C LEU A 90 -3.06 -40.13 9.40
N ASP A 91 -4.12 -39.33 9.53
CA ASP A 91 -4.48 -38.60 10.73
C ASP A 91 -5.42 -39.45 11.60
N PHE A 92 -4.83 -40.19 12.53
CA PHE A 92 -5.60 -41.03 13.47
C PHE A 92 -6.51 -40.23 14.42
N SER A 93 -6.42 -38.89 14.50
CA SER A 93 -7.42 -38.07 15.20
C SER A 93 -8.77 -38.05 14.49
N THR A 94 -8.79 -38.38 13.19
CA THR A 94 -10.00 -38.44 12.35
C THR A 94 -10.53 -39.86 12.15
N TYR A 95 -9.93 -40.86 12.84
CA TYR A 95 -10.28 -42.27 12.72
C TYR A 95 -11.76 -42.52 13.05
N SER A 96 -12.45 -43.22 12.15
CA SER A 96 -13.83 -43.68 12.35
C SER A 96 -13.97 -45.11 11.82
N ASP A 97 -14.58 -45.99 12.62
CA ASP A 97 -14.77 -47.42 12.34
C ASP A 97 -16.25 -47.78 12.51
N ASP A 98 -16.91 -48.23 11.43
CA ASP A 98 -18.31 -48.68 11.44
C ASP A 98 -18.48 -50.21 11.60
N GLY A 99 -17.37 -50.91 11.81
CA GLY A 99 -17.29 -52.37 11.90
C GLY A 99 -16.89 -53.07 10.60
N TYR A 100 -16.90 -52.37 9.46
CA TYR A 100 -16.54 -52.92 8.14
C TYR A 100 -15.61 -52.00 7.33
N VAL A 101 -15.67 -50.70 7.59
CA VAL A 101 -14.92 -49.65 6.90
C VAL A 101 -14.23 -48.76 7.92
N ILE A 102 -12.95 -48.49 7.69
CA ILE A 102 -12.24 -47.40 8.36
C ILE A 102 -12.27 -46.18 7.46
N SER A 103 -12.82 -45.08 7.98
CA SER A 103 -12.67 -43.75 7.40
C SER A 103 -11.57 -43.00 8.14
N ILE A 104 -10.58 -42.48 7.41
CA ILE A 104 -9.47 -41.72 7.98
C ILE A 104 -8.99 -40.65 6.99
N ASN A 105 -8.60 -39.49 7.49
CA ASN A 105 -8.07 -38.40 6.67
C ASN A 105 -6.53 -38.46 6.56
N ALA A 106 -5.99 -37.78 5.56
CA ALA A 106 -4.57 -37.48 5.43
C ALA A 106 -4.15 -36.36 6.40
N ILE A 107 -2.97 -36.49 7.00
CA ILE A 107 -2.25 -35.37 7.59
C ILE A 107 -1.69 -34.53 6.42
N ASP A 108 -2.21 -33.32 6.25
CA ASP A 108 -1.67 -32.35 5.30
C ASP A 108 -0.64 -31.46 5.99
N ASN A 109 0.61 -31.95 6.05
CA ASN A 109 1.77 -31.20 6.57
C ASN A 109 2.55 -30.49 5.45
N THR A 110 1.93 -30.26 4.29
CA THR A 110 2.57 -29.48 3.23
C THR A 110 2.74 -28.03 3.67
N LEU A 111 3.75 -27.34 3.10
CA LEU A 111 3.94 -25.92 3.36
C LEU A 111 2.67 -25.11 3.04
N ALA A 112 1.96 -25.48 1.97
CA ALA A 112 0.70 -24.86 1.59
C ALA A 112 -0.39 -24.99 2.67
N ALA A 113 -0.52 -26.17 3.30
CA ALA A 113 -1.48 -26.39 4.37
C ALA A 113 -1.12 -25.62 5.65
N ILE A 114 0.16 -25.63 6.03
CA ILE A 114 0.67 -24.86 7.18
C ILE A 114 0.39 -23.36 6.98
N ILE A 115 0.75 -22.81 5.81
CA ILE A 115 0.47 -21.41 5.47
C ILE A 115 -1.02 -21.16 5.52
N ASN A 116 -1.85 -22.01 4.92
CA ASN A 116 -3.29 -21.78 4.92
C ASN A 116 -3.89 -21.76 6.34
N ALA A 117 -3.39 -22.59 7.25
CA ALA A 117 -3.81 -22.62 8.64
C ALA A 117 -3.32 -21.42 9.46
N LYS A 118 -2.11 -20.92 9.17
CA LYS A 118 -1.41 -19.93 10.01
C LYS A 118 -1.23 -18.55 9.38
N LYS A 119 -1.62 -18.32 8.12
CA LYS A 119 -1.37 -17.06 7.39
C LYS A 119 -1.94 -15.81 8.07
N SER A 120 -3.01 -15.97 8.82
CA SER A 120 -3.68 -14.87 9.53
C SER A 120 -3.12 -14.61 10.93
N ILE A 121 -2.25 -15.49 11.46
CA ILE A 121 -1.62 -15.30 12.77
C ILE A 121 -0.69 -14.10 12.67
N GLN A 122 -0.90 -13.12 13.56
CA GLN A 122 0.01 -12.00 13.72
C GLN A 122 1.19 -12.42 14.59
N TYR A 123 2.40 -12.14 14.11
CA TYR A 123 3.65 -12.34 14.81
C TYR A 123 4.26 -11.00 15.21
N GLU A 124 5.08 -11.06 16.24
CA GLU A 124 5.86 -9.95 16.76
C GLU A 124 7.35 -10.30 16.65
N TYR A 125 8.13 -9.45 15.99
CA TYR A 125 9.56 -9.65 15.82
C TYR A 125 10.32 -8.44 16.36
N LEU A 126 11.24 -8.68 17.31
CA LEU A 126 12.20 -7.66 17.72
C LEU A 126 13.09 -7.31 16.52
N VAL A 127 13.16 -6.02 16.19
CA VAL A 127 13.99 -5.52 15.08
C VAL A 127 15.47 -5.89 15.29
N ALA A 128 15.93 -5.88 16.54
CA ALA A 128 17.29 -6.27 16.90
C ALA A 128 17.63 -7.75 16.62
N ASP A 129 16.62 -8.62 16.44
CA ASP A 129 16.81 -10.04 16.13
C ASP A 129 16.74 -10.32 14.62
N LEU A 130 16.56 -9.29 13.79
CA LEU A 130 16.45 -9.38 12.34
C LEU A 130 17.72 -8.82 11.67
N GLU A 131 17.96 -9.25 10.43
CA GLU A 131 18.97 -8.60 9.59
C GLU A 131 18.44 -7.23 9.15
N THR A 132 19.14 -6.17 9.56
CA THR A 132 18.75 -4.78 9.29
C THR A 132 19.81 -4.05 8.47
N ARG A 133 19.37 -2.99 7.80
CA ARG A 133 20.22 -1.93 7.25
C ARG A 133 19.86 -0.61 7.91
N ASN A 134 20.76 0.36 7.87
CA ASN A 134 20.49 1.69 8.39
C ASN A 134 20.12 2.66 7.27
N LEU A 135 18.92 3.23 7.37
CA LEU A 135 18.44 4.35 6.59
C LEU A 135 18.85 5.66 7.24
N LYS A 136 19.57 6.50 6.51
CA LYS A 136 19.78 7.90 6.84
C LYS A 136 18.54 8.68 6.42
N TYR A 137 17.54 8.70 7.31
CA TYR A 137 16.31 9.44 7.10
C TYR A 137 16.59 10.94 7.21
N ASP A 138 16.58 11.62 6.08
CA ASP A 138 17.02 13.01 5.98
C ASP A 138 15.94 14.03 6.35
N ARG A 139 14.72 13.59 6.71
CA ARG A 139 13.55 14.39 7.13
C ARG A 139 12.82 15.10 5.99
N ILE A 140 11.57 15.51 6.26
CA ILE A 140 10.75 16.36 5.38
C ILE A 140 10.79 17.81 5.87
N ASP A 141 10.67 18.77 4.94
CA ASP A 141 10.42 20.17 5.25
C ASP A 141 8.99 20.35 5.79
N MET A 142 8.87 20.81 7.04
CA MET A 142 7.59 21.04 7.70
C MET A 142 7.22 22.52 7.67
N ILE A 143 5.98 22.82 7.27
CA ILE A 143 5.42 24.17 7.37
C ILE A 143 5.01 24.42 8.82
N ASN A 144 5.67 25.37 9.44
CA ASN A 144 5.33 25.91 10.75
C ASN A 144 4.50 27.18 10.56
N SER A 145 3.59 27.48 11.49
CA SER A 145 2.87 28.75 11.46
C SER A 145 2.44 29.26 12.83
N VAL A 146 2.29 30.58 12.92
CA VAL A 146 1.70 31.28 14.06
C VAL A 146 0.74 32.35 13.57
N ASN A 147 -0.34 32.55 14.32
CA ASN A 147 -1.39 33.52 14.03
C ASN A 147 -1.39 34.65 15.06
N TRP A 148 -1.62 35.87 14.59
CA TRP A 148 -1.85 37.06 15.40
C TRP A 148 -3.20 37.68 15.11
N TYR A 149 -3.75 38.30 16.15
CA TYR A 149 -4.98 39.07 16.12
C TYR A 149 -4.70 40.48 16.65
N VAL A 150 -5.43 41.45 16.13
CA VAL A 150 -5.33 42.83 16.64
C VAL A 150 -6.01 42.90 18.01
N THR A 151 -5.38 43.59 18.96
CA THR A 151 -5.95 43.82 20.29
C THR A 151 -6.27 45.29 20.51
N GLY A 152 -7.23 45.60 21.38
CA GLY A 152 -7.68 46.98 21.64
C GLY A 152 -8.85 47.01 22.64
N GLU A 153 -9.57 48.14 22.69
CA GLU A 153 -10.78 48.29 23.50
C GLU A 153 -11.93 47.52 22.85
N ASN A 154 -12.60 46.64 23.61
CA ASN A 154 -13.75 45.89 23.10
C ASN A 154 -14.92 46.81 22.75
N VAL A 155 -15.53 46.57 21.59
CA VAL A 155 -16.79 47.24 21.20
C VAL A 155 -17.96 46.48 21.82
N GLU A 156 -18.84 47.20 22.54
CA GLU A 156 -19.98 46.58 23.22
C GLU A 156 -20.91 45.85 22.23
N GLY A 157 -21.14 44.56 22.46
CA GLY A 157 -22.02 43.74 21.62
C GLY A 157 -21.42 43.24 20.30
N SER A 158 -20.10 43.38 20.07
CA SER A 158 -19.40 42.76 18.94
C SER A 158 -18.05 42.15 19.34
N ALA A 159 -17.44 41.40 18.42
CA ALA A 159 -16.07 40.89 18.57
C ALA A 159 -15.01 41.91 18.10
N ASP A 160 -15.44 43.13 17.73
CA ASP A 160 -14.55 44.15 17.17
C ASP A 160 -13.71 44.79 18.27
N VAL A 161 -12.50 45.21 17.89
CA VAL A 161 -11.59 45.95 18.77
C VAL A 161 -11.34 47.35 18.23
N LYS A 162 -11.37 48.33 19.12
CA LYS A 162 -11.13 49.73 18.80
C LYS A 162 -9.75 50.15 19.32
N ASN A 163 -8.98 50.78 18.45
CA ASN A 163 -7.71 51.42 18.80
C ASN A 163 -7.75 52.90 18.43
N GLN A 164 -7.21 53.74 19.32
CA GLN A 164 -6.94 55.14 19.03
C GLN A 164 -5.46 55.32 18.76
N PHE A 165 -5.14 56.01 17.66
CA PHE A 165 -3.79 56.34 17.27
C PHE A 165 -3.62 57.86 17.26
N ALA A 166 -2.41 58.33 17.55
CA ALA A 166 -2.10 59.75 17.63
C ALA A 166 -0.78 60.11 16.91
N GLY A 167 -0.70 61.38 16.50
CA GLY A 167 0.41 61.97 15.77
C GLY A 167 0.42 61.68 14.27
N ALA A 168 0.89 62.64 13.48
CA ALA A 168 1.18 62.49 12.05
C ALA A 168 2.44 61.61 11.82
N THR A 169 2.41 60.37 12.30
CA THR A 169 3.55 59.43 12.36
C THR A 169 3.08 57.99 12.17
N TYR A 170 4.04 57.06 12.17
CA TYR A 170 3.79 55.63 12.20
C TYR A 170 3.59 55.15 13.64
N ASN A 171 2.49 54.44 13.87
CA ASN A 171 2.16 53.79 15.13
C ASN A 171 2.16 52.26 14.94
N ALA A 172 2.65 51.50 15.92
CA ALA A 172 2.55 50.05 15.88
C ALA A 172 1.10 49.60 16.02
N ILE A 173 0.70 48.57 15.26
CA ILE A 173 -0.60 47.93 15.48
C ILE A 173 -0.42 46.93 16.64
N PRO A 174 -1.25 46.98 17.70
CA PRO A 174 -1.17 46.01 18.79
C PRO A 174 -1.56 44.62 18.31
N LEU A 175 -0.72 43.62 18.58
CA LEU A 175 -0.90 42.24 18.13
C LEU A 175 -0.73 41.27 19.28
N TYR A 176 -1.59 40.25 19.34
CA TYR A 176 -1.47 39.13 20.28
C TYR A 176 -1.47 37.83 19.51
N TYR A 177 -0.50 36.95 19.76
CA TYR A 177 -0.47 35.63 19.12
C TYR A 177 -1.30 34.61 19.91
N SER A 178 -1.85 33.59 19.24
CA SER A 178 -2.69 32.59 19.92
C SER A 178 -2.50 31.18 19.37
N GLU A 179 -2.91 30.94 18.12
CA GLU A 179 -2.85 29.63 17.47
C GLU A 179 -1.47 29.42 16.85
N GLU A 180 -0.82 28.33 17.24
CA GLU A 180 0.50 27.92 16.80
C GLU A 180 0.46 26.49 16.27
N GLU A 181 1.10 26.26 15.14
CA GLU A 181 1.36 24.94 14.59
C GLU A 181 2.85 24.84 14.33
N ILE A 182 3.58 24.40 15.37
CA ILE A 182 5.05 24.41 15.41
C ILE A 182 5.55 22.98 15.67
N PHE A 183 6.25 22.43 14.69
CA PHE A 183 6.94 21.14 14.79
C PHE A 183 8.40 21.31 15.21
N ARG A 184 9.01 22.40 14.76
CA ARG A 184 10.35 22.81 15.12
C ARG A 184 10.48 24.32 14.89
N ASN A 185 11.14 25.02 15.80
CA ASN A 185 11.43 26.43 15.63
C ASN A 185 12.87 26.75 16.04
N THR A 186 13.79 26.69 15.07
CA THR A 186 15.14 27.25 15.21
C THR A 186 15.37 28.48 14.34
N LYS A 187 14.41 28.85 13.50
CA LYS A 187 14.57 29.91 12.50
C LYS A 187 14.03 31.28 12.90
N VAL A 188 12.99 31.37 13.74
CA VAL A 188 12.35 32.65 14.08
C VAL A 188 11.99 32.78 15.56
N LYS A 189 11.99 34.01 16.07
CA LYS A 189 11.29 34.38 17.30
C LYS A 189 10.02 35.12 16.92
N TYR A 190 8.96 34.89 17.67
CA TYR A 190 7.73 35.66 17.59
C TYR A 190 7.32 36.17 18.97
N SER A 191 6.60 37.28 18.99
CA SER A 191 6.13 37.90 20.23
C SER A 191 4.86 38.72 20.00
N ASP A 192 4.19 39.04 21.10
CA ASP A 192 3.13 40.05 21.14
C ASP A 192 3.69 41.45 20.86
N ILE A 193 2.83 42.32 20.35
CA ILE A 193 3.07 43.75 20.21
C ILE A 193 2.06 44.47 21.10
N PRO A 194 2.48 45.07 22.23
CA PRO A 194 1.57 45.79 23.11
C PRO A 194 1.06 47.09 22.44
N GLY A 195 -0.06 47.62 22.91
CA GLY A 195 -0.52 48.95 22.52
C GLY A 195 0.27 50.09 23.19
N GLY A 196 0.36 51.25 22.53
CA GLY A 196 0.99 52.47 23.05
C GLY A 196 2.22 52.92 22.27
N ASP A 197 3.15 53.63 22.93
CA ASP A 197 4.42 54.14 22.37
C ASP A 197 5.45 53.02 22.14
N VAL A 198 5.07 52.05 21.32
CA VAL A 198 5.98 51.02 20.83
C VAL A 198 6.66 51.57 19.59
N GLN A 199 7.99 51.63 19.60
CA GLN A 199 8.73 52.00 18.39
C GLN A 199 8.33 51.06 17.26
N VAL A 200 8.18 51.57 16.04
CA VAL A 200 7.94 50.82 14.78
C VAL A 200 8.95 49.65 14.58
N ARG A 201 10.00 49.56 15.42
CA ARG A 201 11.03 48.53 15.43
C ARG A 201 10.78 47.36 16.40
N SER A 202 9.76 47.40 17.24
CA SER A 202 9.33 46.24 18.03
C SER A 202 8.52 45.33 17.12
N GLY A 203 9.22 44.55 16.32
CA GLY A 203 8.57 43.66 15.39
C GLY A 203 8.10 42.35 16.03
N PHE A 204 7.09 41.76 15.40
CA PHE A 204 6.38 40.57 15.87
C PHE A 204 7.06 39.28 15.40
N ILE A 205 8.01 39.38 14.45
CA ILE A 205 8.83 38.27 13.97
C ILE A 205 10.27 38.72 13.78
N GLN A 206 11.20 37.99 14.39
CA GLN A 206 12.64 38.20 14.24
C GLN A 206 13.34 36.92 13.77
N ALA A 207 14.21 37.04 12.76
CA ALA A 207 15.06 35.91 12.35
C ALA A 207 16.08 35.52 13.44
N ILE A 208 16.22 34.21 13.66
CA ILE A 208 17.32 33.58 14.40
C ILE A 208 18.35 33.01 13.41
N GLU A 209 17.88 32.55 12.25
CA GLU A 209 18.66 32.09 11.11
C GLU A 209 18.06 32.64 9.82
N PRO A 210 18.80 32.63 8.69
CA PRO A 210 18.22 33.00 7.40
C PRO A 210 17.01 32.14 7.05
N VAL A 211 15.89 32.79 6.75
CA VAL A 211 14.61 32.12 6.50
C VAL A 211 13.73 32.97 5.58
N GLU A 212 12.99 32.32 4.69
CA GLU A 212 11.90 32.97 3.97
C GLU A 212 10.58 32.68 4.72
N VAL A 213 9.85 33.74 5.04
CA VAL A 213 8.54 33.64 5.69
C VAL A 213 7.45 34.11 4.73
N THR A 214 6.26 33.52 4.83
CA THR A 214 5.06 33.97 4.13
C THR A 214 4.09 34.58 5.13
N LEU A 215 3.78 35.86 4.96
CA LEU A 215 2.81 36.60 5.75
C LEU A 215 1.50 36.73 4.99
N ASN A 216 0.43 36.19 5.56
CA ASN A 216 -0.94 36.42 5.12
C ASN A 216 -1.55 37.46 6.06
N ILE A 217 -1.83 38.66 5.55
CA ILE A 217 -2.42 39.76 6.31
C ILE A 217 -3.85 39.94 5.82
N ASN A 218 -4.81 39.44 6.59
CA ASN A 218 -6.23 39.63 6.33
C ASN A 218 -6.83 40.53 7.42
N MET A 219 -7.30 41.71 7.03
CA MET A 219 -7.83 42.71 7.96
C MET A 219 -9.02 43.46 7.37
N SER A 220 -10.10 43.52 8.14
CA SER A 220 -11.29 44.32 7.88
C SER A 220 -11.44 45.37 8.97
N PHE A 221 -11.47 46.65 8.60
CA PHE A 221 -11.54 47.74 9.57
C PHE A 221 -12.30 48.98 9.05
N ILE A 222 -12.75 49.82 9.98
CA ILE A 222 -13.32 51.14 9.70
C ILE A 222 -12.48 52.17 10.42
N THR A 223 -12.21 53.30 9.76
CA THR A 223 -11.49 54.42 10.35
C THR A 223 -12.22 55.74 10.13
N ASP A 224 -12.05 56.68 11.05
CA ASP A 224 -12.65 58.02 10.99
C ASP A 224 -11.79 59.04 10.21
N THR A 225 -10.95 58.57 9.28
CA THR A 225 -10.05 59.39 8.44
C THR A 225 -10.63 59.70 7.06
N GLN A 226 -10.20 60.81 6.46
CA GLN A 226 -10.53 61.20 5.08
C GLN A 226 -9.40 60.83 4.11
N GLU A 227 -9.66 60.86 2.80
CA GLU A 227 -8.65 60.59 1.77
C GLU A 227 -7.40 61.50 1.90
N SER A 228 -7.59 62.78 2.26
CA SER A 228 -6.50 63.74 2.50
C SER A 228 -5.57 63.35 3.66
N ASP A 229 -6.04 62.50 4.57
CA ASP A 229 -5.25 62.06 5.72
C ASP A 229 -4.21 61.00 5.34
N ASN A 230 -4.27 60.44 4.12
CA ASN A 230 -3.29 59.48 3.60
C ASN A 230 -3.02 58.31 4.57
N THR A 231 -4.10 57.74 5.12
CA THR A 231 -3.99 56.64 6.08
C THR A 231 -3.58 55.34 5.38
N ARG A 232 -2.65 54.59 5.97
CA ARG A 232 -2.10 53.36 5.39
C ARG A 232 -1.62 52.39 6.46
N ILE A 233 -1.65 51.11 6.13
CA ILE A 233 -1.06 50.04 6.94
C ILE A 233 0.24 49.66 6.26
N VAL A 234 1.30 49.54 7.05
CA VAL A 234 2.66 49.41 6.55
C VAL A 234 3.35 48.24 7.23
N LEU A 235 3.86 47.32 6.41
CA LEU A 235 4.77 46.29 6.86
C LEU A 235 6.19 46.85 6.77
N PHE A 236 6.91 46.80 7.89
CA PHE A 236 8.30 47.23 7.98
C PHE A 236 9.23 46.03 8.07
N LYS A 237 10.40 46.16 7.45
CA LYS A 237 11.55 45.30 7.68
C LYS A 237 12.69 46.14 8.25
N ASN A 238 13.11 45.85 9.48
CA ASN A 238 14.11 46.63 10.22
C ASN A 238 13.77 48.13 10.33
N GLY A 239 12.48 48.47 10.42
CA GLY A 239 12.01 49.85 10.43
C GLY A 239 12.07 50.58 9.08
N VAL A 240 12.41 49.89 7.99
CA VAL A 240 12.26 50.39 6.62
C VAL A 240 10.95 49.85 6.03
N ILE A 241 10.22 50.69 5.31
CA ILE A 241 8.97 50.29 4.64
C ILE A 241 9.28 49.15 3.66
N PHE A 242 8.65 48.00 3.89
CA PHE A 242 8.77 46.82 3.04
C PHE A 242 7.54 46.66 2.14
N ASN A 243 6.34 46.85 2.70
CA ASN A 243 5.10 46.90 1.93
C ASN A 243 4.19 48.03 2.47
N ASP A 244 3.55 48.78 1.57
CA ASP A 244 2.67 49.93 1.87
C ASP A 244 1.26 49.62 1.35
N MET A 245 0.38 49.15 2.23
CA MET A 245 -0.99 48.76 1.94
C MET A 245 -1.90 49.98 2.06
N LYS A 246 -2.03 50.69 0.95
CA LYS A 246 -2.85 51.90 0.84
C LYS A 246 -4.29 51.58 0.50
N TRP A 247 -5.20 52.35 1.07
CA TRP A 247 -6.59 52.37 0.66
C TRP A 247 -7.05 53.81 0.44
N TYR A 248 -8.12 53.97 -0.33
CA TYR A 248 -8.74 55.25 -0.63
C TYR A 248 -10.14 55.23 -0.04
N ASN A 249 -10.32 55.75 1.19
CA ASN A 249 -11.60 55.73 1.90
C ASN A 249 -12.02 57.15 2.29
N ASN A 250 -13.32 57.42 2.15
CA ASN A 250 -14.01 58.61 2.65
C ASN A 250 -14.77 58.26 3.94
N GLY A 251 -14.03 58.08 5.03
CA GLY A 251 -14.49 58.07 6.42
C GLY A 251 -15.87 57.47 6.71
N SER A 252 -16.02 56.16 6.59
CA SER A 252 -16.99 55.27 7.29
C SER A 252 -17.12 53.91 6.61
N ASP A 253 -16.57 53.76 5.41
CA ASP A 253 -16.63 52.51 4.65
C ASP A 253 -15.75 51.43 5.28
N LEU A 254 -16.24 50.19 5.21
CA LEU A 254 -15.45 49.03 5.56
C LEU A 254 -14.29 48.89 4.57
N THR A 255 -13.07 48.85 5.09
CA THR A 255 -11.84 48.64 4.32
C THR A 255 -11.32 47.23 4.58
N ASN A 256 -10.99 46.53 3.51
CA ASN A 256 -10.42 45.18 3.57
C ASN A 256 -9.01 45.19 2.99
N ILE A 257 -8.10 44.52 3.69
CA ILE A 257 -6.74 44.20 3.24
C ILE A 257 -6.65 42.68 3.21
N ASP A 258 -6.20 42.14 2.09
CA ASP A 258 -5.95 40.71 1.90
C ASP A 258 -4.65 40.54 1.10
N GLU A 259 -3.54 40.42 1.82
CA GLU A 259 -2.20 40.44 1.25
C GLU A 259 -1.44 39.17 1.60
N ASN A 260 -0.81 38.55 0.59
CA ASN A 260 0.11 37.42 0.75
C ASN A 260 1.52 37.86 0.36
N ILE A 261 2.40 37.99 1.36
CA ILE A 261 3.71 38.62 1.21
C ILE A 261 4.80 37.63 1.60
N LYS A 262 5.70 37.31 0.65
CA LYS A 262 6.93 36.54 0.94
C LYS A 262 8.06 37.48 1.33
N VAL A 263 8.70 37.20 2.46
CA VAL A 263 9.77 38.03 3.02
C VAL A 263 10.98 37.18 3.36
N LYS A 264 12.12 37.47 2.73
CA LYS A 264 13.42 36.88 3.10
C LYS A 264 13.98 37.63 4.30
N LEU A 265 14.22 36.91 5.39
CA LEU A 265 14.86 37.40 6.61
C LEU A 265 16.28 36.86 6.69
N SER A 266 17.24 37.71 7.07
CA SER A 266 18.67 37.41 7.15
C SER A 266 19.24 37.88 8.49
N LEU A 267 20.46 37.44 8.79
CA LEU A 267 21.22 37.95 9.94
C LEU A 267 21.92 39.27 9.58
N ILE A 268 21.84 40.25 10.47
CA ILE A 268 22.42 41.58 10.31
C ILE A 268 23.79 41.63 10.99
N GLY A 269 24.84 41.67 10.17
CA GLY A 269 26.23 41.88 10.63
C GLY A 269 26.79 40.74 11.50
N SER A 270 27.89 41.01 12.20
CA SER A 270 28.57 40.05 13.09
C SER A 270 27.91 39.88 14.46
N SER A 271 26.74 40.48 14.69
CA SER A 271 26.10 40.61 16.00
C SER A 271 25.00 39.57 16.27
N ASN A 272 24.74 38.64 15.34
CA ASN A 272 23.65 37.64 15.41
C ASN A 272 22.24 38.24 15.67
N ILE A 273 22.00 39.49 15.25
CA ILE A 273 20.67 40.11 15.29
C ILE A 273 20.02 39.86 13.93
N GLY A 274 18.92 39.12 13.88
CA GLY A 274 18.20 38.90 12.62
C GLY A 274 17.28 40.06 12.24
N ASP A 275 16.93 40.09 10.96
CA ASP A 275 15.89 40.95 10.41
C ASP A 275 14.59 40.82 11.23
N ASN A 276 13.95 41.97 11.47
CA ASN A 276 12.71 42.06 12.24
C ASN A 276 11.57 42.62 11.40
N LEU A 277 10.38 42.04 11.51
CA LEU A 277 9.16 42.50 10.84
C LEU A 277 8.20 43.15 11.81
N SER A 278 7.73 44.35 11.47
CA SER A 278 6.75 45.10 12.26
C SER A 278 5.57 45.51 11.41
N LEU A 279 4.36 45.53 12.01
CA LEU A 279 3.16 46.03 11.36
C LEU A 279 2.74 47.34 12.02
N GLY A 280 2.55 48.38 11.21
CA GLY A 280 2.17 49.70 11.69
C GLY A 280 1.06 50.33 10.87
N ILE A 281 0.51 51.42 11.39
CA ILE A 281 -0.45 52.29 10.74
C ILE A 281 0.09 53.72 10.71
N TYR A 282 -0.15 54.44 9.63
CA TYR A 282 0.19 55.84 9.46
C TYR A 282 -1.04 56.63 9.11
N SER A 283 -1.13 57.88 9.58
CA SER A 283 -2.06 58.89 9.09
C SER A 283 -1.42 60.27 9.20
N ASN A 284 -1.84 61.23 8.38
CA ASN A 284 -1.54 62.66 8.58
C ASN A 284 -2.47 63.30 9.62
N LYS A 285 -3.53 62.61 10.06
CA LYS A 285 -4.48 63.09 11.06
C LYS A 285 -3.88 62.93 12.46
N ASP A 286 -3.93 64.00 13.26
CA ASP A 286 -3.32 64.03 14.60
C ASP A 286 -3.91 63.03 15.59
N ILE A 287 -5.21 62.73 15.51
CA ILE A 287 -5.88 61.71 16.33
C ILE A 287 -6.94 61.03 15.47
N TYR A 288 -6.93 59.70 15.45
CA TYR A 288 -7.90 58.92 14.68
C TYR A 288 -8.22 57.61 15.37
N ASN A 289 -9.43 57.11 15.12
CA ASN A 289 -9.88 55.82 15.63
C ASN A 289 -9.93 54.80 14.49
N VAL A 290 -9.58 53.57 14.82
CA VAL A 290 -9.74 52.41 13.94
C VAL A 290 -10.49 51.33 14.71
N THR A 291 -11.62 50.91 14.16
CA THR A 291 -12.35 49.74 14.62
C THR A 291 -11.98 48.58 13.70
N PHE A 292 -11.21 47.63 14.22
CA PHE A 292 -10.87 46.39 13.56
C PHE A 292 -11.96 45.36 13.84
N LYS A 293 -12.52 44.78 12.78
CA LYS A 293 -13.61 43.81 12.86
C LYS A 293 -13.10 42.37 12.81
N GLU A 294 -12.51 42.01 11.67
CA GLU A 294 -11.92 40.70 11.44
C GLU A 294 -10.46 40.91 11.08
N CYS A 295 -9.54 40.46 11.92
CA CYS A 295 -8.10 40.59 11.67
C CYS A 295 -7.40 39.29 12.01
N LYS A 296 -6.82 38.65 10.99
CA LYS A 296 -5.98 37.48 11.15
C LYS A 296 -4.70 37.70 10.35
N ILE A 297 -3.58 37.76 11.06
CA ILE A 297 -2.25 37.79 10.47
C ILE A 297 -1.64 36.42 10.69
N LYS A 298 -1.37 35.68 9.63
CA LYS A 298 -0.71 34.37 9.72
C LYS A 298 0.70 34.48 9.14
N CYS A 299 1.70 34.08 9.91
CA CYS A 299 3.04 33.86 9.37
C CYS A 299 3.33 32.37 9.29
N SER A 300 3.85 31.93 8.15
CA SER A 300 4.31 30.56 7.95
C SER A 300 5.76 30.53 7.46
N TRP A 301 6.51 29.51 7.86
CA TRP A 301 7.86 29.25 7.38
C TRP A 301 8.15 27.75 7.33
N SER A 302 9.03 27.35 6.43
CA SER A 302 9.46 25.95 6.32
C SER A 302 10.72 25.68 7.15
N GLU A 303 10.71 24.56 7.87
CA GLU A 303 11.87 24.07 8.61
C GLU A 303 12.00 22.54 8.50
N LYS A 304 13.21 22.09 8.16
CA LYS A 304 13.61 20.68 8.12
C LYS A 304 14.51 20.37 9.30
N ALA A 305 14.17 19.30 10.02
CA ALA A 305 14.95 18.83 11.15
C ALA A 305 16.24 18.11 10.72
N LEU A 306 17.11 17.80 11.68
CA LEU A 306 18.35 17.08 11.40
C LEU A 306 18.07 15.61 11.02
N PRO A 307 18.88 15.02 10.11
CA PRO A 307 18.78 13.61 9.75
C PRO A 307 18.93 12.67 10.94
N VAL A 308 18.27 11.52 10.87
CA VAL A 308 18.36 10.45 11.88
C VAL A 308 18.57 9.09 11.21
N GLY A 309 19.21 8.16 11.93
CA GLY A 309 19.27 6.76 11.53
C GLY A 309 17.99 6.01 11.90
N ILE A 310 17.46 5.22 10.98
CA ILE A 310 16.34 4.29 11.20
C ILE A 310 16.77 2.90 10.74
N ASP A 311 16.57 1.89 11.57
CA ASP A 311 16.81 0.51 11.16
C ASP A 311 15.65 0.03 10.28
N VAL A 312 16.00 -0.50 9.12
CA VAL A 312 15.07 -0.96 8.09
C VAL A 312 15.41 -2.37 7.66
N ILE A 313 14.40 -3.12 7.22
CA ILE A 313 14.48 -4.56 7.00
C ILE A 313 14.05 -4.88 5.57
N SER A 314 14.75 -5.81 4.93
CA SER A 314 14.40 -6.20 3.57
C SER A 314 13.08 -7.01 3.54
N PRO A 315 12.27 -6.92 2.47
CA PRO A 315 11.07 -7.74 2.33
C PRO A 315 11.37 -9.25 2.40
N GLN A 316 12.53 -9.66 1.87
CA GLN A 316 12.99 -11.04 1.88
C GLN A 316 13.24 -11.56 3.30
N THR A 317 13.79 -10.73 4.19
CA THR A 317 14.01 -11.05 5.60
C THR A 317 12.68 -11.28 6.32
N ILE A 318 11.68 -10.44 6.08
CA ILE A 318 10.34 -10.59 6.67
C ILE A 318 9.63 -11.85 6.17
N LEU A 319 9.64 -12.11 4.86
CA LEU A 319 9.06 -13.32 4.28
C LEU A 319 9.68 -14.58 4.92
N SER A 320 11.00 -14.64 4.99
CA SER A 320 11.72 -15.79 5.57
C SER A 320 11.32 -15.99 7.04
N LYS A 321 11.28 -14.91 7.83
CA LYS A 321 10.93 -15.00 9.26
C LYS A 321 9.48 -15.42 9.52
N LEU A 322 8.56 -15.01 8.64
CA LEU A 322 7.16 -15.45 8.68
C LEU A 322 7.05 -16.94 8.39
N LEU A 323 7.80 -17.46 7.42
CA LEU A 323 7.81 -18.89 7.12
C LEU A 323 8.45 -19.71 8.26
N ASP A 324 9.56 -19.25 8.85
CA ASP A 324 10.17 -19.89 10.03
C ASP A 324 9.14 -20.06 11.16
N SER A 325 8.38 -19.00 11.43
CA SER A 325 7.46 -18.92 12.55
C SER A 325 6.17 -19.71 12.30
N MET A 326 5.67 -19.74 11.06
CA MET A 326 4.53 -20.59 10.68
C MET A 326 4.90 -22.07 10.67
N THR A 327 6.07 -22.43 10.15
CA THR A 327 6.51 -23.83 10.08
C THR A 327 7.06 -24.35 11.40
N GLU A 328 7.36 -23.45 12.36
CA GLU A 328 8.10 -23.75 13.59
C GLU A 328 9.42 -24.49 13.29
N ASN A 329 9.97 -24.29 12.08
CA ASN A 329 11.12 -25.00 11.53
C ASN A 329 11.00 -26.53 11.55
N THR A 330 9.77 -27.06 11.51
CA THR A 330 9.52 -28.52 11.49
C THR A 330 9.70 -29.14 10.09
N ILE A 331 9.71 -28.30 9.05
CA ILE A 331 9.99 -28.67 7.67
C ILE A 331 11.02 -27.72 7.08
N GLU A 332 11.86 -28.23 6.17
CA GLU A 332 12.66 -27.37 5.29
C GLU A 332 11.73 -26.52 4.44
N HIS A 333 12.08 -25.24 4.28
CA HIS A 333 11.30 -24.32 3.49
C HIS A 333 12.17 -23.17 2.97
N GLU A 334 11.69 -22.50 1.93
CA GLU A 334 12.37 -21.34 1.34
C GLU A 334 11.34 -20.29 0.94
N GLY A 335 11.64 -19.02 1.23
CA GLY A 335 10.92 -17.88 0.69
C GLY A 335 11.75 -17.20 -0.39
N VAL A 336 11.15 -16.82 -1.51
CA VAL A 336 11.83 -16.14 -2.62
C VAL A 336 10.95 -15.00 -3.13
N ILE A 337 11.56 -13.85 -3.41
CA ILE A 337 10.92 -12.72 -4.09
C ILE A 337 11.53 -12.59 -5.49
N ASP A 338 10.75 -12.89 -6.53
CA ASP A 338 11.21 -12.83 -7.93
C ASP A 338 11.16 -11.39 -8.45
N VAL A 339 12.23 -10.64 -8.26
CA VAL A 339 12.35 -9.25 -8.73
C VAL A 339 12.43 -9.10 -10.25
N THR A 340 12.45 -10.19 -11.02
CA THR A 340 12.46 -10.09 -12.49
C THR A 340 11.03 -9.84 -12.99
N LEU A 341 10.85 -8.98 -13.99
CA LEU A 341 9.55 -8.72 -14.62
C LEU A 341 9.33 -9.61 -15.86
N PRO A 342 8.09 -9.77 -16.36
CA PRO A 342 7.83 -10.51 -17.59
C PRO A 342 8.64 -9.92 -18.76
N SER A 343 9.28 -10.80 -19.55
CA SER A 343 9.88 -10.44 -20.83
C SER A 343 8.87 -10.66 -21.95
N SER A 344 8.76 -9.73 -22.90
CA SER A 344 7.81 -9.77 -24.03
C SER A 344 8.08 -10.88 -25.06
N GLY A 345 9.05 -11.76 -24.82
CA GLY A 345 9.52 -12.78 -25.77
C GLY A 345 10.41 -12.17 -26.86
N GLY A 346 11.67 -12.61 -26.95
CA GLY A 346 12.65 -12.07 -27.92
C GLY A 346 14.06 -11.95 -27.32
N ILE A 347 14.97 -11.29 -28.04
CA ILE A 347 16.31 -10.89 -27.56
C ILE A 347 16.18 -9.54 -26.81
N ASP A 348 15.25 -9.45 -25.85
CA ASP A 348 15.08 -8.25 -25.04
C ASP A 348 15.86 -8.40 -23.72
N SER A 349 16.42 -7.29 -23.23
CA SER A 349 17.10 -7.26 -21.94
C SER A 349 16.15 -7.63 -20.79
N ILE A 350 16.61 -8.46 -19.86
CA ILE A 350 15.89 -8.81 -18.63
C ILE A 350 15.51 -7.52 -17.90
N LYS A 351 14.20 -7.33 -17.64
CA LYS A 351 13.67 -6.21 -16.87
C LYS A 351 13.54 -6.61 -15.40
N PHE A 352 13.89 -5.71 -14.50
CA PHE A 352 13.80 -5.90 -13.05
C PHE A 352 12.81 -4.91 -12.45
N ASN A 353 12.08 -5.33 -11.43
CA ASN A 353 11.29 -4.46 -10.59
C ASN A 353 12.23 -3.71 -9.65
N ARG A 354 12.81 -2.63 -10.16
CA ARG A 354 13.76 -1.80 -9.42
C ARG A 354 13.15 -1.14 -8.19
N LEU A 355 11.83 -0.90 -8.19
CA LEU A 355 11.14 -0.36 -7.02
C LEU A 355 11.19 -1.38 -5.89
N LEU A 356 10.82 -2.64 -6.16
CA LEU A 356 10.83 -3.71 -5.17
C LEU A 356 12.24 -4.02 -4.61
N GLU A 357 13.28 -3.96 -5.44
CA GLU A 357 14.68 -4.12 -4.98
C GLU A 357 15.13 -3.02 -4.01
N ARG A 358 14.50 -1.85 -4.10
CA ARG A 358 14.80 -0.66 -3.30
C ARG A 358 13.85 -0.47 -2.12
N THR A 359 12.83 -1.31 -2.00
CA THR A 359 11.85 -1.26 -0.92
C THR A 359 12.45 -1.81 0.37
N TYR A 360 12.34 -1.06 1.46
CA TYR A 360 12.65 -1.53 2.81
C TYR A 360 11.49 -1.25 3.76
N ILE A 361 11.26 -2.18 4.69
CA ILE A 361 10.20 -2.15 5.71
C ILE A 361 10.78 -1.60 7.02
N MET A 362 10.01 -0.83 7.78
CA MET A 362 10.39 -0.36 9.10
C MET A 362 9.23 -0.41 10.08
N ALA A 363 9.55 -0.66 11.35
CA ALA A 363 8.57 -0.55 12.44
C ALA A 363 8.30 0.91 12.79
N ALA A 364 7.06 1.25 13.15
CA ALA A 364 6.73 2.55 13.74
C ALA A 364 7.62 2.88 14.96
N GLU A 365 7.85 1.88 15.82
CA GLU A 365 8.73 1.99 16.98
C GLU A 365 10.19 2.30 16.59
N SER A 366 10.65 1.88 15.40
CA SER A 366 11.98 2.25 14.87
C SER A 366 12.02 3.70 14.40
N CYS A 367 10.94 4.21 13.79
CA CYS A 367 10.80 5.64 13.49
C CYS A 367 10.90 6.48 14.75
N ARG A 368 10.31 6.03 15.87
CA ARG A 368 10.39 6.66 17.19
C ARG A 368 11.72 6.46 17.93
N GLY A 369 12.62 5.64 17.38
CA GLY A 369 13.93 5.38 18.00
C GLY A 369 13.87 4.59 19.30
N LEU A 370 12.84 3.74 19.48
CA LEU A 370 12.68 2.94 20.70
C LEU A 370 13.69 1.78 20.75
N PRO A 371 14.39 1.53 21.88
CA PRO A 371 15.43 0.50 21.96
C PRO A 371 14.99 -0.94 21.73
N LYS A 372 13.69 -1.23 21.90
CA LYS A 372 13.10 -2.58 21.73
C LYS A 372 12.05 -2.60 20.64
N ALA A 373 12.32 -1.88 19.55
CA ALA A 373 11.40 -1.76 18.43
C ALA A 373 10.98 -3.14 17.89
N LYS A 374 9.70 -3.28 17.55
CA LYS A 374 9.09 -4.51 17.05
C LYS A 374 8.33 -4.28 15.75
N ILE A 375 8.36 -5.29 14.88
CA ILE A 375 7.46 -5.40 13.73
C ILE A 375 6.31 -6.32 14.07
N TYR A 376 5.09 -5.86 13.81
CA TYR A 376 3.85 -6.62 13.99
C TYR A 376 3.24 -6.94 12.63
N THR A 377 3.33 -8.21 12.20
CA THR A 377 2.80 -8.58 10.89
C THR A 377 2.39 -10.04 10.77
N SER A 378 1.68 -10.38 9.68
CA SER A 378 1.28 -11.75 9.33
C SER A 378 1.61 -12.03 7.87
N TYR A 379 1.66 -13.32 7.50
CA TYR A 379 1.89 -13.70 6.11
C TYR A 379 0.77 -13.17 5.20
N LYS A 380 -0.47 -13.15 5.68
CA LYS A 380 -1.60 -12.54 4.98
C LYS A 380 -1.35 -11.06 4.69
N LYS A 381 -1.03 -10.26 5.72
CA LYS A 381 -0.76 -8.82 5.56
C LYS A 381 0.42 -8.58 4.60
N PHE A 382 1.49 -9.38 4.72
CA PHE A 382 2.65 -9.29 3.82
C PHE A 382 2.25 -9.55 2.36
N CYS A 383 1.46 -10.58 2.08
CA CYS A 383 0.98 -10.88 0.73
C CYS A 383 0.02 -9.81 0.20
N GLU A 384 -0.88 -9.29 1.03
CA GLU A 384 -1.81 -8.20 0.65
C GLU A 384 -1.06 -6.92 0.29
N TRP A 385 -0.01 -6.57 1.04
CA TRP A 385 0.91 -5.48 0.70
C TRP A 385 1.65 -5.73 -0.62
N MET A 386 2.24 -6.91 -0.78
CA MET A 386 2.94 -7.28 -2.02
C MET A 386 2.02 -7.23 -3.26
N GLU A 387 0.77 -7.63 -3.09
CA GLU A 387 -0.26 -7.60 -4.14
C GLU A 387 -0.67 -6.16 -4.48
N ALA A 388 -1.01 -5.36 -3.47
CA ALA A 388 -1.52 -4.02 -3.67
C ALA A 388 -0.46 -3.09 -4.29
N ASP A 389 0.76 -3.09 -3.75
CA ASP A 389 1.83 -2.17 -4.15
C ASP A 389 2.59 -2.60 -5.41
N PHE A 390 2.76 -3.91 -5.60
CA PHE A 390 3.64 -4.42 -6.65
C PHE A 390 2.94 -5.32 -7.66
N GLY A 391 1.70 -5.76 -7.42
CA GLY A 391 1.02 -6.76 -8.25
C GLY A 391 1.61 -8.16 -8.08
N TYR A 392 2.25 -8.45 -6.93
CA TYR A 392 2.92 -9.72 -6.66
C TYR A 392 2.03 -10.65 -5.85
N VAL A 393 1.95 -11.90 -6.28
CA VAL A 393 1.14 -12.93 -5.62
C VAL A 393 1.99 -14.15 -5.27
N PRO A 394 1.65 -14.90 -4.20
CA PRO A 394 2.42 -16.05 -3.79
C PRO A 394 2.16 -17.27 -4.68
N VAL A 395 3.24 -17.97 -5.04
CA VAL A 395 3.21 -19.30 -5.67
C VAL A 395 3.89 -20.27 -4.71
N ILE A 396 3.18 -21.30 -4.28
CA ILE A 396 3.73 -22.33 -3.40
C ILE A 396 4.00 -23.55 -4.26
N ASN A 397 5.28 -23.94 -4.35
CA ASN A 397 5.68 -25.17 -5.00
C ASN A 397 6.48 -26.00 -4.00
N GLU A 398 5.95 -27.17 -3.63
CA GLU A 398 6.52 -28.02 -2.60
C GLU A 398 6.77 -27.24 -1.30
N ASN A 399 8.05 -27.00 -0.98
CA ASN A 399 8.50 -26.31 0.21
C ASN A 399 9.03 -24.88 -0.08
N THR A 400 8.83 -24.37 -1.29
CA THR A 400 9.25 -23.01 -1.66
C THR A 400 8.03 -22.12 -1.89
N VAL A 401 8.01 -20.96 -1.24
CA VAL A 401 7.11 -19.85 -1.55
C VAL A 401 7.85 -18.86 -2.44
N THR A 402 7.34 -18.62 -3.64
CA THR A 402 7.85 -17.56 -4.52
C THR A 402 6.79 -16.46 -4.70
N LEU A 403 7.10 -15.25 -4.28
CA LEU A 403 6.31 -14.06 -4.64
C LEU A 403 6.72 -13.61 -6.03
N ARG A 404 5.77 -13.58 -6.97
CA ARG A 404 6.02 -13.21 -8.38
C ARG A 404 4.97 -12.22 -8.88
N HIS A 405 5.38 -11.34 -9.78
CA HIS A 405 4.43 -10.48 -10.48
C HIS A 405 3.36 -11.31 -11.20
N ARG A 406 2.09 -10.95 -11.03
CA ARG A 406 0.93 -11.74 -11.49
C ARG A 406 1.01 -12.10 -12.98
N ASP A 407 1.47 -11.17 -13.81
CA ASP A 407 1.64 -11.38 -15.26
C ASP A 407 2.54 -12.58 -15.62
N LYS A 408 3.52 -12.93 -14.77
CA LYS A 408 4.39 -14.09 -15.00
C LYS A 408 3.65 -15.43 -14.86
N LEU A 409 2.42 -15.41 -14.32
CA LEU A 409 1.60 -16.60 -14.14
C LEU A 409 0.69 -16.90 -15.34
N PHE A 410 0.76 -16.08 -16.40
CA PHE A 410 -0.13 -16.12 -17.55
C PHE A 410 0.68 -16.09 -18.86
N SER A 411 1.22 -17.24 -19.27
CA SER A 411 2.03 -17.37 -20.49
C SER A 411 1.15 -17.45 -21.73
N SER A 412 1.46 -16.67 -22.76
CA SER A 412 0.73 -16.67 -24.04
C SER A 412 0.99 -17.90 -24.93
N THR A 413 1.80 -18.85 -24.46
CA THR A 413 2.11 -20.08 -25.20
C THR A 413 1.01 -21.10 -25.03
N VAL A 414 0.49 -21.66 -26.13
CA VAL A 414 -0.43 -22.81 -26.08
C VAL A 414 0.38 -24.06 -25.75
N VAL A 415 0.11 -24.65 -24.58
CA VAL A 415 0.82 -25.81 -24.03
C VAL A 415 0.05 -27.12 -24.23
N LYS A 416 -1.26 -27.03 -24.49
CA LYS A 416 -2.11 -28.20 -24.71
C LYS A 416 -3.30 -27.84 -25.60
N ASP A 417 -3.62 -28.74 -26.53
CA ASP A 417 -4.84 -28.66 -27.35
C ASP A 417 -5.74 -29.86 -27.05
N LEU A 418 -6.95 -29.60 -26.53
CA LEU A 418 -7.97 -30.61 -26.25
C LEU A 418 -8.74 -31.03 -27.52
N GLY A 419 -8.56 -30.30 -28.63
CA GLY A 419 -9.21 -30.59 -29.90
C GLY A 419 -10.74 -30.47 -29.83
N THR A 420 -11.43 -31.35 -30.57
CA THR A 420 -12.91 -31.39 -30.65
C THR A 420 -13.55 -32.49 -29.79
N GLY A 421 -12.74 -33.37 -29.19
CA GLY A 421 -13.19 -34.52 -28.40
C GLY A 421 -13.56 -34.14 -26.96
N ILE A 422 -14.41 -33.13 -26.83
CA ILE A 422 -14.84 -32.55 -25.54
C ILE A 422 -16.32 -32.86 -25.29
N ASN A 423 -16.66 -33.07 -24.02
CA ASN A 423 -18.03 -33.25 -23.52
C ASN A 423 -18.36 -32.19 -22.47
N ASP A 424 -19.64 -32.10 -22.09
CA ASP A 424 -20.12 -31.28 -20.98
C ASP A 424 -19.61 -29.83 -21.01
N TYR A 425 -19.59 -29.25 -22.21
CA TYR A 425 -19.18 -27.87 -22.41
C TYR A 425 -20.14 -26.92 -21.69
N GLU A 426 -19.60 -26.13 -20.77
CA GLU A 426 -20.27 -25.02 -20.11
C GLU A 426 -19.45 -23.75 -20.28
N PHE A 427 -20.13 -22.64 -20.59
CA PHE A 427 -19.53 -21.31 -20.63
C PHE A 427 -20.24 -20.44 -19.62
N SER A 428 -19.47 -19.81 -18.74
CA SER A 428 -20.00 -19.00 -17.65
C SER A 428 -19.25 -17.67 -17.55
N VAL A 429 -19.84 -16.74 -16.80
CA VAL A 429 -19.22 -15.46 -16.43
C VAL A 429 -18.94 -15.52 -14.94
N ASN A 430 -17.70 -15.19 -14.57
CA ASN A 430 -17.32 -15.07 -13.18
C ASN A 430 -17.60 -13.65 -12.68
N ASP A 431 -18.70 -13.51 -11.95
CA ASP A 431 -19.16 -12.25 -11.35
C ASP A 431 -18.24 -11.71 -10.26
N SER A 432 -17.43 -12.56 -9.60
CA SER A 432 -16.45 -12.11 -8.60
C SER A 432 -15.31 -11.27 -9.18
N LEU A 433 -15.11 -11.31 -10.51
CA LEU A 433 -14.20 -10.45 -11.25
C LEU A 433 -14.86 -9.19 -11.84
N ILE A 434 -16.16 -9.00 -11.61
CA ILE A 434 -16.90 -7.83 -12.08
C ILE A 434 -17.06 -6.87 -10.91
N TYR A 435 -16.42 -5.71 -11.03
CA TYR A 435 -16.40 -4.67 -10.00
C TYR A 435 -17.12 -3.42 -10.50
N SER A 436 -17.90 -2.76 -9.63
CA SER A 436 -18.46 -1.41 -9.88
C SER A 436 -17.48 -0.31 -9.51
N SER A 437 -16.63 -0.55 -8.52
CA SER A 437 -15.58 0.37 -8.09
C SER A 437 -14.26 -0.35 -7.76
N VAL A 438 -13.18 0.43 -7.79
CA VAL A 438 -11.84 0.03 -7.36
C VAL A 438 -11.41 1.00 -6.27
N LYS A 439 -11.05 0.47 -5.09
CA LYS A 439 -10.41 1.19 -4.00
C LYS A 439 -8.94 0.83 -3.97
N VAL A 440 -8.06 1.81 -3.94
CA VAL A 440 -6.62 1.61 -4.05
C VAL A 440 -5.88 2.63 -3.17
N GLY A 441 -4.82 2.21 -2.50
CA GLY A 441 -4.05 3.07 -1.59
C GLY A 441 -3.91 2.45 -0.20
N TYR A 442 -4.15 3.27 0.82
CA TYR A 442 -3.89 2.93 2.22
C TYR A 442 -5.03 3.44 3.12
N ASP A 443 -5.11 2.89 4.33
CA ASP A 443 -6.07 3.35 5.33
C ASP A 443 -5.76 4.79 5.76
N LYS A 444 -6.79 5.64 5.77
CA LYS A 444 -6.69 7.05 6.15
C LYS A 444 -6.16 7.23 7.57
N GLN A 445 -5.30 8.23 7.75
CA GLN A 445 -4.77 8.66 9.04
C GLN A 445 -5.15 10.12 9.30
N ASP A 446 -5.54 10.44 10.55
CA ASP A 446 -5.93 11.79 10.95
C ASP A 446 -4.78 12.49 11.69
N TYR A 447 -4.11 13.41 11.01
CA TYR A 447 -2.92 14.12 11.52
C TYR A 447 -3.16 15.53 12.03
N ASP A 448 -4.40 16.02 11.97
CA ASP A 448 -4.87 17.35 12.41
C ASP A 448 -3.84 18.50 12.25
N SER A 449 -3.21 18.57 11.08
CA SER A 449 -2.14 19.53 10.77
C SER A 449 -2.18 19.91 9.30
N ILE A 450 -1.65 21.08 8.95
CA ILE A 450 -1.53 21.51 7.54
C ILE A 450 -0.64 20.55 6.76
N ASN A 451 0.44 20.08 7.39
CA ASN A 451 1.37 19.12 6.79
C ASN A 451 0.70 17.76 6.62
N GLY A 452 -0.06 17.29 7.62
CA GLY A 452 -0.79 16.04 7.52
C GLY A 452 -1.88 16.02 6.46
N ARG A 453 -2.48 17.18 6.13
CA ARG A 453 -3.44 17.31 5.03
C ARG A 453 -2.81 17.20 3.64
N ASP A 454 -1.50 17.38 3.53
CA ASP A 454 -0.75 17.26 2.29
C ASP A 454 -0.43 15.79 1.94
N GLU A 455 -0.71 14.85 2.86
CA GLU A 455 -0.50 13.42 2.65
C GLU A 455 -1.44 12.83 1.59
N PHE A 456 -0.87 12.13 0.62
CA PHE A 456 -1.59 11.58 -0.55
C PHE A 456 -1.57 10.05 -0.60
N HIS A 457 -0.81 9.38 0.26
CA HIS A 457 -0.83 7.92 0.39
C HIS A 457 -2.03 7.44 1.21
N PHE A 458 -3.25 7.80 0.79
CA PHE A 458 -4.51 7.26 1.33
C PHE A 458 -5.37 6.67 0.22
N THR A 459 -6.56 6.20 0.57
CA THR A 459 -7.46 5.53 -0.36
C THR A 459 -7.98 6.50 -1.42
N ASN A 460 -7.76 6.15 -2.69
CA ASN A 460 -8.46 6.68 -3.84
C ASN A 460 -9.52 5.68 -4.30
N GLU A 461 -10.69 6.19 -4.70
CA GLU A 461 -11.78 5.39 -5.26
C GLU A 461 -12.04 5.78 -6.71
N PHE A 462 -12.28 4.76 -7.52
CA PHE A 462 -12.60 4.90 -8.93
C PHE A 462 -13.82 4.06 -9.30
N SER A 463 -14.63 4.54 -10.23
CA SER A 463 -15.73 3.78 -10.84
C SER A 463 -15.28 3.09 -12.12
N THR A 464 -15.71 1.85 -12.31
CA THR A 464 -15.54 1.11 -13.58
C THR A 464 -16.57 1.51 -14.64
N GLY A 465 -17.63 2.25 -14.25
CA GLY A 465 -18.79 2.56 -15.09
C GLY A 465 -19.79 1.42 -15.26
N LEU A 466 -19.54 0.26 -14.67
CA LEU A 466 -20.46 -0.89 -14.69
C LEU A 466 -21.55 -0.72 -13.62
N LYS A 467 -22.80 -1.02 -14.00
CA LYS A 467 -23.99 -0.86 -13.12
C LYS A 467 -24.50 -2.17 -12.51
N ILE A 468 -23.79 -3.28 -12.74
CA ILE A 468 -24.37 -4.63 -12.70
C ILE A 468 -24.06 -5.37 -11.39
N ALA A 469 -23.01 -4.99 -10.66
CA ALA A 469 -22.58 -5.63 -9.42
C ALA A 469 -22.24 -4.59 -8.36
N ASP A 470 -22.67 -4.77 -7.11
CA ASP A 470 -22.23 -3.97 -5.96
C ASP A 470 -21.00 -4.63 -5.32
N ASN A 471 -19.92 -4.72 -6.09
CA ASN A 471 -18.68 -5.39 -5.72
C ASN A 471 -17.50 -4.44 -5.96
N THR A 472 -16.61 -4.34 -4.99
CA THR A 472 -15.46 -3.44 -5.02
C THR A 472 -14.18 -4.25 -5.02
N LEU A 473 -13.30 -3.98 -5.98
CA LEU A 473 -11.93 -4.46 -5.91
C LEU A 473 -11.16 -3.59 -4.91
N SER A 474 -10.58 -4.22 -3.89
CA SER A 474 -9.85 -3.53 -2.82
C SER A 474 -8.36 -3.84 -2.91
N LEU A 475 -7.57 -2.87 -3.33
CA LEU A 475 -6.10 -2.86 -3.36
C LEU A 475 -5.59 -1.92 -2.27
N ILE A 476 -5.97 -2.20 -1.03
CA ILE A 476 -5.57 -1.41 0.15
C ILE A 476 -4.42 -2.13 0.84
N SER A 477 -3.28 -1.45 0.92
CA SER A 477 -2.11 -2.02 1.58
C SER A 477 -2.25 -1.94 3.12
N PRO A 478 -1.95 -3.04 3.84
CA PRO A 478 -1.86 -3.03 5.29
C PRO A 478 -0.56 -2.41 5.83
N TYR A 479 0.44 -2.19 4.96
CA TYR A 479 1.66 -1.46 5.31
C TYR A 479 1.57 -0.05 4.78
N ARG A 480 2.19 0.90 5.46
CA ARG A 480 1.98 2.33 5.24
C ARG A 480 3.15 2.96 4.49
N ALA A 481 2.84 3.69 3.43
CA ALA A 481 3.83 4.47 2.67
C ALA A 481 3.80 5.97 2.99
N ASP A 482 2.91 6.40 3.89
CA ASP A 482 2.68 7.82 4.15
C ASP A 482 3.90 8.50 4.78
N ALA A 483 4.33 9.58 4.14
CA ALA A 483 5.59 10.25 4.40
C ALA A 483 5.50 11.13 5.65
N TYR A 484 4.35 11.79 5.84
CA TYR A 484 4.11 12.64 7.01
C TYR A 484 3.90 11.83 8.29
N GLY A 485 3.29 10.64 8.24
CA GLY A 485 3.20 9.79 9.43
C GLY A 485 4.56 9.31 9.93
N ILE A 486 5.48 8.98 9.02
CA ILE A 486 6.88 8.70 9.38
C ILE A 486 7.51 9.92 10.05
N GLU A 487 7.37 11.12 9.48
CA GLU A 487 7.93 12.35 10.05
C GLU A 487 7.36 12.66 11.45
N PHE A 488 6.05 12.54 11.66
CA PHE A 488 5.41 12.74 12.96
C PHE A 488 5.91 11.73 14.01
N LEU A 489 6.15 10.47 13.63
CA LEU A 489 6.74 9.48 14.53
C LEU A 489 8.19 9.82 14.89
N VAL A 490 8.97 10.28 13.91
CA VAL A 490 10.37 10.66 14.11
C VAL A 490 10.49 11.90 15.02
N GLN A 491 9.51 12.82 14.98
CA GLN A 491 9.47 13.97 15.87
C GLN A 491 9.29 13.61 17.35
N LYS A 492 8.65 12.46 17.63
CA LYS A 492 8.47 11.94 19.00
C LYS A 492 9.69 11.20 19.55
N ARG A 493 10.83 11.19 18.83
CA ARG A 493 12.07 10.56 19.31
C ARG A 493 12.53 11.17 20.63
N GLY A 494 12.78 10.32 21.63
CA GLY A 494 13.16 10.73 22.98
C GLY A 494 11.99 10.90 23.95
N GLU A 495 10.75 10.68 23.48
CA GLU A 495 9.55 10.62 24.32
C GLU A 495 9.18 9.14 24.60
N ASP A 496 9.73 8.60 25.70
CA ASP A 496 9.59 7.18 26.05
C ASP A 496 8.25 6.82 26.75
N THR A 497 7.43 7.81 27.12
CA THR A 497 6.23 7.61 27.98
C THR A 497 4.89 7.77 27.24
N THR A 498 4.89 7.99 25.94
CA THR A 498 3.68 8.17 25.13
C THR A 498 3.41 6.89 24.33
N ASP A 499 2.38 6.14 24.70
CA ASP A 499 1.83 5.11 23.81
C ASP A 499 1.29 5.83 22.56
N SER A 500 1.66 5.39 21.36
CA SER A 500 1.12 5.89 20.11
C SER A 500 0.14 4.87 19.56
N ASP A 501 -1.03 5.31 19.09
CA ASP A 501 -2.01 4.42 18.45
C ASP A 501 -1.42 3.66 17.23
N SER A 502 -0.32 4.18 16.68
CA SER A 502 0.43 3.63 15.56
C SER A 502 1.64 2.77 15.93
N ASP A 503 1.89 2.43 17.21
CA ASP A 503 3.07 1.64 17.59
C ASP A 503 3.10 0.25 16.92
N ASN A 504 1.93 -0.29 16.58
CA ASN A 504 1.79 -1.57 15.86
C ASN A 504 1.86 -1.44 14.32
N ASP A 505 2.00 -0.22 13.80
CA ASP A 505 2.02 0.01 12.36
C ASP A 505 3.36 -0.37 11.73
N VAL A 506 3.27 -0.79 10.47
CA VAL A 506 4.41 -1.16 9.65
C VAL A 506 4.49 -0.19 8.49
N PHE A 507 5.63 0.48 8.37
CA PHE A 507 5.92 1.42 7.29
C PHE A 507 6.88 0.82 6.28
N PHE A 508 6.96 1.39 5.09
CA PHE A 508 7.98 1.04 4.11
C PHE A 508 8.38 2.24 3.24
N VAL A 509 9.56 2.16 2.64
CA VAL A 509 10.18 3.25 1.89
C VAL A 509 10.99 2.78 0.68
N ASP A 510 11.05 3.63 -0.35
CA ASP A 510 11.92 3.47 -1.53
C ASP A 510 13.29 4.07 -1.20
N CYS A 511 14.34 3.25 -1.24
CA CYS A 511 15.70 3.64 -0.87
C CYS A 511 16.69 3.48 -2.01
N VAL A 512 17.70 4.35 -2.05
CA VAL A 512 18.91 4.16 -2.85
C VAL A 512 20.11 3.97 -1.94
N GLU A 513 21.05 3.15 -2.37
CA GLU A 513 22.29 2.95 -1.64
C GLU A 513 23.34 3.97 -2.08
N ASP A 514 23.86 4.73 -1.12
CA ASP A 514 25.08 5.49 -1.32
C ASP A 514 26.27 4.52 -1.31
N THR A 515 26.71 4.12 -2.51
CA THR A 515 27.82 3.19 -2.70
C THR A 515 29.15 3.64 -2.07
N SER A 516 29.30 4.93 -1.72
CA SER A 516 30.50 5.44 -1.07
C SER A 516 30.50 5.22 0.44
N THR A 517 29.33 5.22 1.07
CA THR A 517 29.18 5.07 2.53
C THR A 517 28.55 3.73 2.94
N GLY A 518 27.89 3.02 2.02
CA GLY A 518 27.10 1.82 2.29
C GLY A 518 25.78 2.11 3.02
N THR A 519 25.41 3.39 3.15
CA THR A 519 24.19 3.83 3.85
C THR A 519 23.03 3.90 2.87
N LEU A 520 21.81 3.60 3.35
CA LEU A 520 20.60 3.82 2.56
C LEU A 520 20.15 5.28 2.72
N GLU A 521 19.72 5.89 1.62
CA GLU A 521 19.09 7.20 1.56
C GLU A 521 17.73 7.09 0.86
N LEU A 522 16.79 7.99 1.16
CA LEU A 522 15.47 7.98 0.51
C LEU A 522 15.59 8.29 -0.98
N ASN A 523 14.92 7.49 -1.81
CA ASN A 523 14.86 7.72 -3.24
C ASN A 523 13.83 8.81 -3.58
N ARG A 524 14.29 9.85 -4.28
CA ARG A 524 13.45 10.94 -4.81
C ARG A 524 13.75 11.12 -6.31
N PRO A 525 13.11 10.32 -7.18
CA PRO A 525 13.49 10.25 -8.59
C PRO A 525 12.93 11.41 -9.44
N TYR A 526 12.07 12.26 -8.86
CA TYR A 526 11.43 13.38 -9.54
C TYR A 526 12.05 14.71 -9.10
N SER A 527 12.19 15.64 -10.04
CA SER A 527 12.58 17.01 -9.74
C SER A 527 11.37 17.85 -9.30
N GLU A 528 11.62 18.97 -8.59
CA GLU A 528 10.59 19.94 -8.19
C GLU A 528 9.64 20.30 -9.35
N SER A 529 10.19 20.52 -10.54
CA SER A 529 9.42 20.92 -11.73
C SER A 529 8.44 19.88 -12.26
N GLN A 530 8.61 18.61 -11.86
CA GLN A 530 7.73 17.50 -12.24
C GLN A 530 6.65 17.26 -11.18
N LEU A 531 6.69 17.98 -10.06
CA LEU A 531 5.80 17.79 -8.93
C LEU A 531 4.94 19.04 -8.72
N SER A 532 3.66 18.85 -8.40
CA SER A 532 2.75 19.94 -8.04
C SER A 532 1.65 19.43 -7.11
N GLY A 533 0.97 20.36 -6.43
CA GLY A 533 -0.05 20.01 -5.44
C GLY A 533 0.51 19.51 -4.11
N LEU A 534 1.80 19.75 -3.84
CA LEU A 534 2.51 19.34 -2.63
C LEU A 534 3.09 20.56 -1.90
N LEU A 535 3.14 20.54 -0.57
CA LEU A 535 3.75 21.60 0.23
C LEU A 535 5.29 21.59 0.13
N SER A 536 5.89 20.40 0.10
CA SER A 536 7.34 20.20 0.17
C SER A 536 7.85 19.23 -0.91
N PRO A 537 7.72 19.58 -2.22
CA PRO A 537 8.04 18.69 -3.34
C PRO A 537 9.50 18.18 -3.36
N ASP A 538 10.45 18.96 -2.84
CA ASP A 538 11.88 18.60 -2.84
C ASP A 538 12.25 17.54 -1.80
N THR A 539 11.45 17.41 -0.73
CA THR A 539 11.79 16.55 0.42
C THR A 539 10.77 15.46 0.68
N ILE A 540 9.60 15.51 0.05
CA ILE A 540 8.66 14.39 0.01
C ILE A 540 9.33 13.15 -0.62
N PHE A 541 8.88 11.97 -0.24
CA PHE A 541 9.40 10.70 -0.73
C PHE A 541 8.24 9.71 -0.92
N ASN A 542 8.55 8.46 -1.29
CA ASN A 542 7.55 7.42 -1.56
C ASN A 542 6.61 7.71 -2.74
N LEU A 543 6.91 8.70 -3.59
CA LEU A 543 6.11 9.07 -4.77
C LEU A 543 5.74 7.88 -5.67
N ASN A 544 6.62 6.87 -5.79
CA ASN A 544 6.39 5.65 -6.56
C ASN A 544 5.39 4.66 -5.92
N TYR A 545 4.89 4.95 -4.73
CA TYR A 545 3.88 4.16 -4.01
C TYR A 545 2.54 4.91 -3.91
N SER A 546 2.34 5.96 -4.71
CA SER A 546 1.04 6.62 -4.80
C SER A 546 -0.04 5.64 -5.29
N PRO A 547 -1.33 5.88 -4.98
CA PRO A 547 -2.43 5.03 -5.44
C PRO A 547 -2.42 4.84 -6.97
N ARG A 548 -1.97 5.83 -7.75
CA ARG A 548 -1.78 5.72 -9.21
C ARG A 548 -0.78 4.63 -9.59
N PHE A 549 0.36 4.53 -8.91
CA PHE A 549 1.37 3.50 -9.21
C PHE A 549 0.90 2.10 -8.82
N MET A 550 0.11 1.98 -7.75
CA MET A 550 -0.55 0.71 -7.37
C MET A 550 -1.53 0.22 -8.45
N LEU A 551 -2.26 1.15 -9.10
CA LEU A 551 -3.09 0.83 -10.27
C LEU A 551 -2.24 0.37 -11.46
N GLU A 552 -1.11 1.01 -11.75
CA GLU A 552 -0.20 0.58 -12.81
C GLU A 552 0.36 -0.83 -12.54
N ALA A 553 0.74 -1.14 -11.29
CA ALA A 553 1.21 -2.46 -10.89
C ALA A 553 0.15 -3.58 -11.06
N ASN A 554 -1.14 -3.23 -10.96
CA ASN A 554 -2.26 -4.16 -11.09
C ASN A 554 -3.06 -4.01 -12.41
N LYS A 555 -2.58 -3.19 -13.34
CA LYS A 555 -3.32 -2.71 -14.52
C LYS A 555 -3.91 -3.83 -15.37
N ALA A 556 -3.09 -4.82 -15.72
CA ALA A 556 -3.51 -5.90 -16.60
C ALA A 556 -4.55 -6.84 -15.93
N TYR A 557 -4.53 -6.95 -14.60
CA TYR A 557 -5.53 -7.69 -13.83
C TYR A 557 -6.86 -6.94 -13.77
N ILE A 558 -6.83 -5.64 -13.46
CA ILE A 558 -8.03 -4.76 -13.49
C ILE A 558 -8.65 -4.77 -14.90
N GLY A 559 -7.81 -4.85 -15.93
CA GLY A 559 -8.19 -4.99 -17.34
C GLY A 559 -9.13 -6.16 -17.65
N ALA A 560 -9.17 -7.20 -16.79
CA ALA A 560 -10.12 -8.29 -16.94
C ALA A 560 -11.58 -7.78 -16.84
N CYS A 561 -11.83 -6.79 -15.97
CA CYS A 561 -13.14 -6.22 -15.70
C CYS A 561 -13.48 -5.03 -16.60
N THR A 562 -12.55 -4.09 -16.78
CA THR A 562 -12.82 -2.81 -17.45
C THR A 562 -11.59 -2.29 -18.18
N ASN A 563 -11.80 -1.45 -19.20
CA ASN A 563 -10.73 -0.77 -19.95
C ASN A 563 -10.48 0.67 -19.47
N MET A 564 -11.25 1.15 -18.50
CA MET A 564 -11.16 2.50 -17.98
C MET A 564 -11.65 2.55 -16.53
N LEU A 565 -10.95 3.32 -15.70
CA LEU A 565 -11.43 3.74 -14.40
C LEU A 565 -11.62 5.26 -14.38
N LYS A 566 -12.70 5.72 -13.76
CA LYS A 566 -12.99 7.14 -13.57
C LYS A 566 -12.84 7.50 -12.12
N PHE A 567 -12.03 8.51 -11.82
CA PHE A 567 -11.84 8.97 -10.45
C PHE A 567 -13.18 9.40 -9.82
N THR A 568 -13.40 9.04 -8.56
CA THR A 568 -14.60 9.46 -7.82
C THR A 568 -14.27 10.27 -6.57
N SER A 569 -13.29 9.83 -5.78
CA SER A 569 -12.96 10.45 -4.49
C SER A 569 -11.58 10.02 -3.97
N SER A 570 -11.06 10.79 -3.02
CA SER A 570 -9.85 10.50 -2.27
C SER A 570 -10.04 10.85 -0.79
N ASP A 571 -9.44 10.06 0.08
CA ASP A 571 -9.36 10.34 1.53
C ASP A 571 -8.20 11.25 1.91
N GLY A 572 -7.28 11.53 0.96
CA GLY A 572 -6.08 12.35 1.15
C GLY A 572 -5.96 13.51 0.16
N ASN A 573 -4.74 14.03 0.03
CA ASN A 573 -4.43 15.06 -0.94
C ASN A 573 -4.46 14.49 -2.37
N SER A 574 -5.52 14.79 -3.11
CA SER A 574 -5.69 14.38 -4.51
C SER A 574 -5.29 15.45 -5.53
N ASP A 575 -4.84 16.62 -5.07
CA ASP A 575 -4.32 17.68 -5.94
C ASP A 575 -2.90 17.35 -6.46
N VAL A 576 -2.27 16.31 -5.90
CA VAL A 576 -0.94 15.84 -6.29
C VAL A 576 -0.89 15.45 -7.76
N SER A 577 0.15 15.93 -8.43
CA SER A 577 0.54 15.49 -9.76
C SER A 577 2.02 15.14 -9.81
N ILE A 578 2.30 13.97 -10.39
CA ILE A 578 3.64 13.41 -10.55
C ILE A 578 3.92 13.29 -12.05
N ASP A 579 4.95 14.00 -12.52
CA ASP A 579 5.36 14.05 -13.92
C ASP A 579 4.22 14.42 -14.89
N GLY A 580 3.35 15.33 -14.45
CA GLY A 580 2.20 15.83 -15.20
C GLY A 580 0.95 14.93 -15.19
N VAL A 581 0.99 13.78 -14.52
CA VAL A 581 -0.17 12.91 -14.30
C VAL A 581 -0.78 13.22 -12.94
N LYS A 582 -2.09 13.47 -12.86
CA LYS A 582 -2.78 13.72 -11.59
C LYS A 582 -3.32 12.43 -11.00
N GLU A 583 -3.40 12.37 -9.67
CA GLU A 583 -4.13 11.28 -8.98
C GLU A 583 -5.62 11.24 -9.36
N THR A 584 -6.18 12.39 -9.75
CA THR A 584 -7.58 12.55 -10.17
C THR A 584 -7.87 12.26 -11.64
N ASP A 585 -6.84 11.99 -12.45
CA ASP A 585 -7.03 11.68 -13.87
C ASP A 585 -7.72 10.32 -14.06
N ASP A 586 -8.58 10.21 -15.07
CA ASP A 586 -9.09 8.91 -15.52
C ASP A 586 -7.91 7.95 -15.85
N PHE A 587 -8.09 6.66 -15.58
CA PHE A 587 -7.05 5.65 -15.74
C PHE A 587 -7.39 4.69 -16.88
N SER A 588 -6.65 4.78 -17.98
CA SER A 588 -6.85 3.94 -19.16
C SER A 588 -6.15 2.59 -19.02
N ILE A 589 -6.88 1.51 -19.34
CA ILE A 589 -6.43 0.13 -19.24
C ILE A 589 -6.59 -0.53 -20.62
N PRO A 590 -5.61 -0.35 -21.54
CA PRO A 590 -5.70 -0.89 -22.89
C PRO A 590 -5.46 -2.40 -22.96
N GLU A 591 -4.84 -2.98 -21.93
CA GLU A 591 -4.42 -4.38 -21.88
C GLU A 591 -5.13 -5.14 -20.76
N ARG A 592 -5.42 -6.42 -21.02
CA ARG A 592 -6.03 -7.33 -20.04
C ARG A 592 -5.31 -8.67 -20.01
N LEU A 593 -5.11 -9.23 -18.83
CA LEU A 593 -4.51 -10.56 -18.65
C LEU A 593 -5.41 -11.63 -19.27
N PHE A 594 -6.70 -11.60 -18.95
CA PHE A 594 -7.74 -12.55 -19.38
C PHE A 594 -9.11 -11.85 -19.38
N THR A 595 -10.20 -12.56 -19.68
CA THR A 595 -11.57 -12.07 -19.57
C THR A 595 -12.26 -12.58 -18.31
N VAL A 596 -13.39 -12.00 -17.93
CA VAL A 596 -14.25 -12.53 -16.84
C VAL A 596 -14.96 -13.85 -17.18
N SER A 597 -14.68 -14.44 -18.34
CA SER A 597 -15.37 -15.65 -18.80
C SER A 597 -14.61 -16.91 -18.41
N GLU A 598 -15.37 -17.97 -18.13
CA GLU A 598 -14.84 -19.28 -17.84
C GLU A 598 -15.45 -20.34 -18.75
N VAL A 599 -14.70 -21.39 -19.04
CA VAL A 599 -15.17 -22.56 -19.77
C VAL A 599 -14.86 -23.82 -18.98
N GLU A 600 -15.86 -24.66 -18.80
CA GLU A 600 -15.71 -26.00 -18.26
C GLU A 600 -15.96 -27.05 -19.35
N VAL A 601 -15.11 -28.07 -19.41
CA VAL A 601 -15.24 -29.20 -20.35
C VAL A 601 -14.73 -30.49 -19.72
N GLU A 602 -15.29 -31.62 -20.15
CA GLU A 602 -14.73 -32.95 -19.92
C GLU A 602 -14.02 -33.50 -21.15
N THR A 603 -12.92 -34.22 -20.95
CA THR A 603 -12.16 -34.88 -22.02
C THR A 603 -11.65 -36.25 -21.59
N GLY A 604 -11.44 -37.14 -22.57
CA GLY A 604 -10.74 -38.40 -22.37
C GLY A 604 -9.21 -38.26 -22.29
N ASP A 605 -8.66 -37.07 -22.56
CA ASP A 605 -7.24 -36.79 -22.36
C ASP A 605 -6.94 -36.53 -20.87
N ILE A 606 -6.45 -37.56 -20.20
CA ILE A 606 -6.15 -37.56 -18.77
C ILE A 606 -4.80 -36.97 -18.39
N SER A 607 -3.98 -36.57 -19.37
CA SER A 607 -2.66 -35.99 -19.09
C SER A 607 -2.77 -34.51 -18.80
N ALA A 608 -2.26 -34.03 -17.67
CA ALA A 608 -2.06 -32.60 -17.46
C ALA A 608 -0.86 -32.10 -18.29
N PRO A 609 -0.83 -30.84 -18.75
CA PRO A 609 0.37 -30.27 -19.37
C PRO A 609 1.50 -30.09 -18.36
N ASP A 610 2.74 -30.20 -18.83
CA ASP A 610 3.94 -30.00 -18.00
C ASP A 610 4.07 -28.54 -17.51
N ASP A 611 3.72 -27.58 -18.37
CA ASP A 611 3.66 -26.15 -18.04
C ASP A 611 2.20 -25.75 -17.70
N LEU A 612 1.94 -25.50 -16.42
CA LEU A 612 0.62 -25.11 -15.93
C LEU A 612 0.32 -23.60 -16.07
N LEU A 613 1.30 -22.80 -16.55
CA LEU A 613 1.15 -21.35 -16.75
C LEU A 613 0.68 -21.00 -18.17
N GLY A 614 0.80 -21.94 -19.11
CA GLY A 614 0.41 -21.75 -20.51
C GLY A 614 -1.09 -21.84 -20.77
N LEU A 615 -1.45 -21.55 -22.03
CA LEU A 615 -2.81 -21.63 -22.54
C LEU A 615 -3.18 -23.07 -22.92
N VAL A 616 -4.42 -23.44 -22.61
CA VAL A 616 -5.09 -24.63 -23.16
C VAL A 616 -6.05 -24.17 -24.25
N SER A 617 -6.01 -24.83 -25.41
CA SER A 617 -6.95 -24.60 -26.50
C SER A 617 -7.99 -25.71 -26.60
N LEU A 618 -9.19 -25.36 -27.05
CA LEU A 618 -10.24 -26.32 -27.41
C LEU A 618 -11.08 -25.78 -28.57
N ASN A 619 -11.70 -26.68 -29.33
CA ASN A 619 -12.65 -26.33 -30.39
C ASN A 619 -14.07 -26.77 -30.02
N ASN A 620 -14.95 -25.81 -29.87
CA ASN A 620 -16.38 -26.05 -29.71
C ASN A 620 -17.15 -25.50 -30.91
N LYS A 621 -17.69 -26.40 -31.74
CA LYS A 621 -18.55 -26.06 -32.90
C LYS A 621 -17.96 -24.98 -33.82
N GLY A 622 -16.64 -25.05 -34.09
CA GLY A 622 -15.95 -24.12 -34.99
C GLY A 622 -15.47 -22.82 -34.33
N ARG A 623 -15.60 -22.69 -33.01
CA ARG A 623 -14.95 -21.63 -32.22
C ARG A 623 -13.75 -22.20 -31.50
N ILE A 624 -12.59 -21.59 -31.70
CA ILE A 624 -11.37 -21.88 -30.97
C ILE A 624 -11.38 -21.02 -29.72
N ILE A 625 -11.41 -21.67 -28.56
CA ILE A 625 -11.31 -21.02 -27.26
C ILE A 625 -9.92 -21.29 -26.73
N THR A 626 -9.26 -20.24 -26.25
CA THR A 626 -7.99 -20.35 -25.54
C THR A 626 -8.15 -19.77 -24.15
N GLY A 627 -7.66 -20.48 -23.14
CA GLY A 627 -7.78 -20.04 -21.76
C GLY A 627 -6.68 -20.61 -20.88
N TYR A 628 -6.46 -19.97 -19.74
CA TYR A 628 -5.52 -20.41 -18.73
C TYR A 628 -6.16 -21.43 -17.80
N ILE A 629 -5.36 -22.33 -17.24
CA ILE A 629 -5.86 -23.33 -16.31
C ILE A 629 -6.33 -22.64 -15.01
N LYS A 630 -7.65 -22.70 -14.75
CA LYS A 630 -8.22 -22.45 -13.42
C LYS A 630 -8.20 -23.73 -12.61
N GLN A 631 -8.66 -24.82 -13.22
CA GLN A 631 -8.69 -26.13 -12.58
C GLN A 631 -8.52 -27.25 -13.60
N ILE A 632 -7.79 -28.29 -13.23
CA ILE A 632 -7.79 -29.60 -13.88
C ILE A 632 -8.18 -30.60 -12.81
N LYS A 633 -9.15 -31.46 -13.09
CA LYS A 633 -9.50 -32.61 -12.26
C LYS A 633 -9.29 -33.87 -13.06
N SER A 634 -8.32 -34.68 -12.67
CA SER A 634 -8.07 -35.96 -13.33
C SER A 634 -8.67 -37.10 -12.51
N TYR A 635 -9.65 -37.78 -13.09
CA TYR A 635 -10.31 -38.94 -12.51
C TYR A 635 -9.53 -40.19 -12.90
N ILE A 636 -8.72 -40.69 -11.97
CA ILE A 636 -7.83 -41.83 -12.19
C ILE A 636 -8.60 -43.17 -12.04
N GLY A 637 -9.87 -43.08 -11.63
CA GLY A 637 -10.87 -44.13 -11.46
C GLY A 637 -11.26 -44.93 -12.73
N LYS A 638 -12.41 -45.63 -12.68
CA LYS A 638 -12.90 -46.46 -13.81
C LYS A 638 -13.14 -45.73 -15.13
N ALA A 639 -13.61 -44.48 -15.11
CA ALA A 639 -14.02 -43.77 -16.32
C ALA A 639 -12.86 -43.06 -17.07
N LYS A 640 -11.69 -42.89 -16.42
CA LYS A 640 -10.50 -42.19 -16.97
C LYS A 640 -10.86 -40.95 -17.80
N SER A 641 -11.36 -39.91 -17.15
CA SER A 641 -11.61 -38.60 -17.76
C SER A 641 -10.83 -37.51 -17.03
N SER A 642 -10.74 -36.33 -17.65
CA SER A 642 -10.35 -35.11 -16.97
C SER A 642 -11.34 -34.00 -17.24
N SER A 643 -11.71 -33.27 -16.19
CA SER A 643 -12.42 -32.00 -16.30
C SER A 643 -11.42 -30.84 -16.30
N TYR A 644 -11.63 -29.88 -17.19
CA TYR A 644 -10.86 -28.65 -17.29
C TYR A 644 -11.80 -27.47 -17.07
N THR A 645 -11.46 -26.62 -16.11
CA THR A 645 -12.02 -25.27 -15.98
C THR A 645 -10.95 -24.27 -16.43
N LEU A 646 -11.25 -23.47 -17.44
CA LEU A 646 -10.34 -22.50 -18.04
C LEU A 646 -10.82 -21.07 -17.82
N ILE A 647 -9.89 -20.16 -17.49
CA ILE A 647 -10.10 -18.71 -17.52
C ILE A 647 -9.88 -18.27 -18.95
N VAL A 648 -10.92 -17.80 -19.62
CA VAL A 648 -10.86 -17.49 -21.05
C VAL A 648 -9.92 -16.31 -21.29
N LYS A 649 -8.97 -16.51 -22.20
CA LYS A 649 -8.11 -15.45 -22.73
C LYS A 649 -8.71 -14.84 -23.98
N ASP A 650 -9.11 -15.69 -24.92
CA ASP A 650 -9.61 -15.27 -26.23
C ASP A 650 -10.50 -16.33 -26.88
N ILE A 651 -11.44 -15.89 -27.72
CA ILE A 651 -12.36 -16.73 -28.49
C ILE A 651 -12.30 -16.28 -29.96
N LYS A 652 -11.84 -17.17 -30.83
CA LYS A 652 -11.75 -16.92 -32.28
C LYS A 652 -12.73 -17.81 -33.04
N SER A 653 -13.39 -17.26 -34.05
CA SER A 653 -14.21 -18.04 -34.98
C SER A 653 -13.33 -18.56 -36.12
N ASN A 654 -13.53 -19.82 -36.55
CA ASN A 654 -12.87 -20.37 -37.74
C ASN A 654 -13.35 -19.73 -39.06
N GLN A 655 -14.38 -18.88 -39.00
CA GLN A 655 -14.87 -18.08 -40.10
C GLN A 655 -14.62 -16.60 -39.75
N ASP A 656 -13.83 -15.95 -40.60
CA ASP A 656 -13.47 -14.52 -40.62
C ASP A 656 -12.34 -14.04 -39.72
N GLY A 657 -11.30 -13.53 -40.39
CA GLY A 657 -10.25 -12.67 -39.83
C GLY A 657 -10.76 -11.29 -39.44
N GLY A 658 -11.68 -11.24 -38.47
CA GLY A 658 -12.16 -10.03 -37.83
C GLY A 658 -11.93 -10.11 -36.32
N THR A 659 -10.97 -9.33 -35.83
CA THR A 659 -10.77 -9.05 -34.39
C THR A 659 -12.06 -8.52 -33.76
N PHE A 660 -12.53 -9.17 -32.70
CA PHE A 660 -13.42 -8.53 -31.73
C PHE A 660 -12.56 -7.63 -30.83
N VAL A 661 -12.91 -6.34 -30.79
CA VAL A 661 -12.28 -5.31 -29.95
C VAL A 661 -12.73 -5.49 -28.49
#